data_AF-A0A7J8RF97-F1
#
_entry.id   AF-A0A7J8RF97-F1
#
_cell.length_a   1.000
_cell.length_b   1.000
_cell.length_c   1.000
_cell.angle_alpha   90.00
_cell.angle_beta   90.00
_cell.angle_gamma   90.00
#
_symmetry.space_group_name_H-M   'P 1'
#
loop_
_entity.id
_entity.type
_entity.pdbx_description
1 polymer ?
#
loop_
_entity_poly.entity_id
_entity_poly.type
_entity_poly.pdbx_seq_one_letter_code
_entity_poly.pdbx_strand_id
1 'polypeptide(L)'
;MARDFLAIPVSVSSPCSNIRAMTINPAYSSLGPESMEALVCSQNWLESTKEKGLLFRVTSMIDMEAPLSGNSGAFWSESSLITSSSLPSDGVDLKTKPEEVSSSPSYISPTAGHEIELISFEEEEEEETIPSLPPEISKTVLNEIEEISSSHETESETSLPAASQIPESLKTVNQSVEPPIEVGAFISSQRQISLDRLSVASWEEEILLPDEVETEGLSQTDTKANVKRTVLKILELLSNDTVRRIGVYGIGRVGKTTVLKAFIDHPQINDMFDLIIWVTVSKYWSIRKLQDEVLRQLSTDFRAESENREELFRYLERRKFLLVLDDVWESIDLEAVGIPDPSSVNGSAIILATRNLEVCDNMRFINMIEVGTLSNEEAWKLFCEQVGRVVNIPDILPFARVIAERCGGLPLLVIVTGRALSGEEDVFAWEQAFKQFSVPCGDLRSRNDIIQLLKFSFDRLQVHDIQSCFLHCALFPEDQEVNISEFVTYCIEEGLIAGNTADVYKRSHEIITVLIRAFLLETTSNSSIIMHDMIRDMALAILLQEKGSQFLLRAYSKPVSRENHSSLVLRESPENNRLLIPDGCQFILKAGSRLTQPPSVEEWGKSSMIFLMDNNLSALPESPSCPGLLTLFLQRNFRLRVIPMSFFDCMPCLKVLNLSNTRIKSLPRTISKLVSLETLILRHCERLSMLPSDIGSLKLLQVLDLRGTEISLLPDEIGELSYLTYFDICFYGSINRREHLKLPQGLISSGIISRLCALQSLGIRVWPGDERWDKCVKSIIYEVSKLTGLTSLSFYFPEVQLLELFLQKSAAWIDQCLTEYNFVVGHDIKRIVSRVPQYVELDYDRTSQRLRFVNGEKIPDAIVKVLAYCSAFYVDHHLDVISISKFGIANMNKLKHCIVSECPTVKAVLDDREFTEVVFPCLEHLNLHYLWNLEYICDSLLPEGSFAMLRILYVHACPKLKYVLKSSMLCFFSKLEELIVDDCTEIEKIILDDMTTDLSHMSDSSFKRLTLHYLPALETIREGVWPSFEYISVCNCPNFKKINLDSKSKHTLKGIKGEKDWWDSLEWKEPSLSVHFNDLFTLVSEDDI
;
A
#
# COMPACT_ATOMS: atom_id res chain seq x y z
N MET A 1 -48.11 -21.58 -43.65
CA MET A 1 -47.76 -21.35 -45.06
C MET A 1 -46.52 -20.46 -45.04
N ALA A 2 -45.28 -20.94 -45.15
CA ALA A 2 -44.63 -21.84 -46.11
C ALA A 2 -44.13 -21.11 -47.39
N ARG A 3 -42.82 -21.28 -47.65
CA ARG A 3 -42.05 -20.98 -48.89
C ARG A 3 -41.67 -19.51 -49.21
N ASP A 4 -40.58 -19.21 -49.94
CA ASP A 4 -39.22 -19.82 -50.05
C ASP A 4 -38.33 -19.02 -51.04
N PHE A 5 -37.00 -19.10 -50.85
CA PHE A 5 -35.88 -19.13 -51.83
C PHE A 5 -35.45 -17.98 -52.81
N LEU A 6 -34.19 -17.54 -52.60
CA LEU A 6 -33.01 -17.39 -53.50
C LEU A 6 -33.01 -16.60 -54.83
N ALA A 7 -31.93 -15.82 -55.07
CA ALA A 7 -30.74 -16.25 -55.87
C ALA A 7 -29.57 -15.22 -55.92
N ILE A 8 -28.32 -15.71 -56.04
CA ILE A 8 -27.05 -14.99 -56.34
C ILE A 8 -26.31 -15.78 -57.47
N PRO A 9 -25.40 -15.19 -58.28
CA PRO A 9 -23.93 -15.46 -58.14
C PRO A 9 -23.03 -14.21 -58.45
N VAL A 10 -21.93 -13.87 -57.75
CA VAL A 10 -20.58 -14.50 -57.54
C VAL A 10 -19.53 -14.30 -58.68
N SER A 11 -18.49 -13.48 -58.41
CA SER A 11 -17.03 -13.65 -58.71
C SER A 11 -16.28 -12.33 -58.34
N VAL A 12 -15.41 -12.22 -57.32
CA VAL A 12 -14.05 -12.78 -57.05
C VAL A 12 -12.90 -12.20 -57.91
N SER A 13 -12.11 -11.29 -57.32
CA SER A 13 -10.62 -11.24 -57.43
C SER A 13 -9.99 -10.12 -56.57
N SER A 14 -8.96 -10.45 -55.76
CA SER A 14 -7.97 -9.54 -55.13
C SER A 14 -6.66 -9.56 -55.98
N PRO A 15 -5.43 -9.16 -55.54
CA PRO A 15 -4.95 -8.45 -54.32
C PRO A 15 -3.86 -7.35 -54.62
N CYS A 16 -3.07 -6.97 -53.59
CA CYS A 16 -1.71 -6.36 -53.65
C CYS A 16 -1.56 -4.86 -54.04
N SER A 17 -0.53 -4.11 -53.60
CA SER A 17 0.51 -4.34 -52.56
C SER A 17 1.27 -3.06 -52.16
N ASN A 18 1.89 -3.12 -50.98
CA ASN A 18 2.84 -2.21 -50.33
C ASN A 18 4.03 -1.63 -51.14
N ILE A 19 4.54 -0.47 -50.65
CA ILE A 19 5.97 0.01 -50.68
C ILE A 19 6.55 0.50 -52.04
N ARG A 20 7.03 1.76 -52.14
CA ARG A 20 8.45 2.18 -51.96
C ARG A 20 8.79 3.67 -52.27
N ALA A 21 9.65 4.24 -51.41
CA ALA A 21 10.72 5.23 -51.62
C ALA A 21 10.51 6.58 -52.39
N MET A 22 11.05 7.62 -51.73
CA MET A 22 11.58 8.88 -52.26
C MET A 22 12.19 8.80 -53.68
N THR A 23 11.94 9.83 -54.50
CA THR A 23 13.03 10.70 -55.02
C THR A 23 12.53 12.06 -55.49
N ILE A 24 13.41 13.05 -55.43
CA ILE A 24 13.19 14.47 -55.77
C ILE A 24 13.27 14.66 -57.29
N ASN A 25 12.36 15.44 -57.90
CA ASN A 25 12.63 16.27 -59.09
C ASN A 25 11.47 17.27 -59.37
N PRO A 26 11.67 18.32 -60.23
CA PRO A 26 11.24 19.66 -59.82
C PRO A 26 10.47 20.51 -60.87
N ALA A 27 9.90 21.60 -60.36
CA ALA A 27 9.76 22.92 -60.99
C ALA A 27 8.81 23.14 -62.20
N TYR A 28 8.34 24.40 -62.26
CA TYR A 28 7.58 25.07 -63.33
C TYR A 28 6.13 24.58 -63.52
N SER A 29 5.13 25.43 -63.69
CA SER A 29 5.02 26.90 -63.83
C SER A 29 3.54 27.25 -63.55
N SER A 30 3.03 28.40 -63.13
CA SER A 30 3.48 29.78 -62.93
C SER A 30 2.17 30.58 -62.83
N LEU A 31 2.07 31.55 -61.92
CA LEU A 31 1.55 32.91 -62.19
C LEU A 31 1.58 33.70 -60.87
N GLY A 32 2.53 34.63 -60.77
CA GLY A 32 2.48 35.75 -59.81
C GLY A 32 1.57 36.87 -60.36
N PRO A 33 1.67 38.12 -59.85
CA PRO A 33 2.76 38.70 -59.04
C PRO A 33 2.31 39.12 -57.61
N GLU A 34 3.20 39.07 -56.60
CA GLU A 34 3.86 40.22 -55.92
C GLU A 34 2.93 41.10 -55.05
N SER A 35 3.26 41.59 -53.86
CA SER A 35 4.45 41.55 -52.95
C SER A 35 3.97 41.97 -51.52
N MET A 36 4.70 41.96 -50.40
CA MET A 36 6.13 41.84 -50.08
C MET A 36 6.30 41.43 -48.59
N GLU A 37 7.24 40.54 -48.28
CA GLU A 37 8.20 40.47 -47.11
C GLU A 37 7.81 40.85 -45.64
N ALA A 38 8.60 40.54 -44.59
CA ALA A 38 9.45 39.38 -44.23
C ALA A 38 9.96 39.50 -42.76
N LEU A 39 10.19 38.33 -42.14
CA LEU A 39 11.11 37.98 -41.02
C LEU A 39 11.86 39.03 -40.13
N VAL A 40 11.83 38.74 -38.82
CA VAL A 40 12.98 38.60 -37.85
C VAL A 40 13.50 39.80 -37.01
N CYS A 41 13.61 39.49 -35.70
CA CYS A 41 14.44 40.05 -34.61
C CYS A 41 14.84 41.54 -34.56
N SER A 42 14.52 42.15 -33.42
CA SER A 42 15.53 42.87 -32.62
C SER A 42 15.28 42.72 -31.12
N GLN A 43 16.35 42.52 -30.34
CA GLN A 43 16.30 42.54 -28.89
C GLN A 43 16.17 43.97 -28.35
N ASN A 44 15.81 44.04 -27.06
CA ASN A 44 16.43 44.88 -26.04
C ASN A 44 16.06 46.36 -25.87
N TRP A 45 16.04 46.71 -24.56
CA TRP A 45 16.13 48.02 -23.94
C TRP A 45 14.90 48.92 -24.06
N LEU A 46 14.59 49.80 -23.12
CA LEU A 46 14.87 50.06 -21.69
C LEU A 46 14.15 51.42 -21.46
N GLU A 47 14.07 51.88 -20.21
CA GLU A 47 13.60 53.23 -19.83
C GLU A 47 12.07 53.45 -19.94
N SER A 48 11.34 53.61 -18.84
CA SER A 48 11.41 54.68 -17.82
C SER A 48 10.71 55.98 -18.24
N THR A 49 9.48 56.15 -17.74
CA THR A 49 8.98 57.36 -17.06
C THR A 49 7.70 56.92 -16.33
N LYS A 50 7.63 56.76 -15.00
CA LYS A 50 7.99 57.63 -13.87
C LYS A 50 7.06 58.86 -13.74
N GLU A 51 6.43 58.92 -12.57
CA GLU A 51 5.93 60.10 -11.83
C GLU A 51 4.43 60.49 -11.84
N LYS A 52 3.92 60.59 -10.58
CA LYS A 52 2.94 61.57 -10.03
C LYS A 52 1.51 61.51 -10.59
N GLY A 53 0.45 61.57 -9.77
CA GLY A 53 0.34 61.86 -8.35
C GLY A 53 -0.89 62.76 -8.09
N LEU A 54 -1.40 62.77 -6.84
CA LEU A 54 -2.63 63.47 -6.38
C LEU A 54 -3.94 62.82 -6.91
N LEU A 55 -4.94 62.37 -6.12
CA LEU A 55 -5.43 62.69 -4.76
C LEU A 55 -6.26 63.99 -4.70
N PHE A 56 -7.43 63.93 -4.03
CA PHE A 56 -8.55 64.92 -3.93
C PHE A 56 -9.57 64.88 -5.10
N ARG A 57 -10.90 65.02 -4.90
CA ARG A 57 -11.83 64.84 -3.74
C ARG A 57 -13.29 65.00 -4.25
N VAL A 58 -14.28 64.73 -3.39
CA VAL A 58 -15.58 65.46 -3.28
C VAL A 58 -16.79 65.04 -4.16
N THR A 59 -17.57 64.11 -3.60
CA THR A 59 -19.02 64.18 -3.22
C THR A 59 -20.18 64.32 -4.23
N SER A 60 -21.29 63.70 -3.78
CA SER A 60 -22.69 64.14 -3.87
C SER A 60 -23.44 63.76 -5.16
N MET A 61 -24.74 63.42 -5.18
CA MET A 61 -25.78 62.99 -4.21
C MET A 61 -27.09 62.85 -5.05
N ILE A 62 -28.23 62.63 -4.39
CA ILE A 62 -29.63 62.59 -4.90
C ILE A 62 -30.01 61.20 -5.43
N ASP A 63 -30.90 60.38 -4.86
CA ASP A 63 -32.08 60.46 -3.96
C ASP A 63 -33.37 60.06 -4.68
N MET A 64 -34.36 59.65 -3.86
CA MET A 64 -35.74 59.23 -4.16
C MET A 64 -35.92 57.74 -4.54
N GLU A 65 -36.90 57.01 -4.00
CA GLU A 65 -37.91 57.34 -2.96
C GLU A 65 -38.47 56.06 -2.29
N ALA A 66 -38.95 56.19 -1.05
CA ALA A 66 -39.78 55.19 -0.36
C ALA A 66 -41.14 55.81 0.00
N PRO A 67 -42.19 55.02 0.30
CA PRO A 67 -42.78 55.13 1.65
C PRO A 67 -43.31 53.79 2.24
N LEU A 68 -43.02 53.47 3.52
CA LEU A 68 -43.85 53.65 4.75
C LEU A 68 -45.01 52.63 4.91
N SER A 69 -45.45 52.15 6.09
CA SER A 69 -45.28 52.52 7.52
C SER A 69 -45.61 51.31 8.44
N GLY A 70 -45.26 51.21 9.74
CA GLY A 70 -44.45 52.09 10.62
C GLY A 70 -44.63 51.81 12.13
N ASN A 71 -43.87 52.55 12.97
CA ASN A 71 -43.93 52.74 14.45
C ASN A 71 -43.67 51.54 15.40
N SER A 72 -43.02 51.65 16.57
CA SER A 72 -42.19 52.70 17.25
C SER A 72 -41.70 52.17 18.63
N GLY A 73 -40.59 52.56 19.27
CA GLY A 73 -39.45 53.44 18.88
C GLY A 73 -38.79 54.19 20.07
N ALA A 74 -37.45 54.34 20.06
CA ALA A 74 -36.60 55.27 20.88
C ALA A 74 -36.31 54.88 22.36
N PHE A 75 -35.22 55.26 23.06
CA PHE A 75 -34.27 56.41 23.01
C PHE A 75 -32.80 56.02 23.44
N TRP A 76 -31.75 56.53 22.77
CA TRP A 76 -30.42 57.08 23.27
C TRP A 76 -29.46 56.18 24.13
N SER A 77 -28.12 56.34 24.18
CA SER A 77 -27.10 57.10 23.42
C SER A 77 -25.65 56.62 23.73
N GLU A 78 -24.67 57.05 22.91
CA GLU A 78 -23.20 57.16 23.10
C GLU A 78 -22.66 57.43 24.54
N SER A 79 -21.38 57.20 24.93
CA SER A 79 -20.16 56.63 24.31
C SER A 79 -19.00 56.43 25.34
N SER A 80 -17.90 55.78 24.90
CA SER A 80 -16.47 56.07 25.20
C SER A 80 -15.79 55.75 26.57
N LEU A 81 -14.78 54.86 26.49
CA LEU A 81 -13.34 55.02 26.84
C LEU A 81 -12.77 55.03 28.30
N ILE A 82 -11.77 54.15 28.49
CA ILE A 82 -10.41 54.36 29.09
C ILE A 82 -10.14 54.11 30.62
N THR A 83 -8.91 53.58 30.88
CA THR A 83 -8.14 53.40 32.17
C THR A 83 -8.69 52.39 33.21
N SER A 84 -7.97 51.36 33.71
CA SER A 84 -6.68 51.27 34.46
C SER A 84 -6.76 51.87 35.89
N SER A 85 -6.21 51.31 36.98
CA SER A 85 -5.44 50.07 37.24
C SER A 85 -5.25 49.84 38.77
N SER A 86 -4.73 48.66 39.15
CA SER A 86 -3.74 48.40 40.24
C SER A 86 -4.02 48.65 41.75
N LEU A 87 -4.11 47.53 42.51
CA LEU A 87 -3.27 47.15 43.70
C LEU A 87 -3.40 47.93 45.05
N PRO A 88 -2.76 47.51 46.20
CA PRO A 88 -2.04 46.26 46.57
C PRO A 88 -2.36 45.65 47.99
N SER A 89 -1.60 44.60 48.39
CA SER A 89 -1.12 44.25 49.78
C SER A 89 -2.12 43.79 50.87
N ASP A 90 -1.81 42.91 51.84
CA ASP A 90 -0.69 41.96 52.13
C ASP A 90 -1.12 41.03 53.30
N GLY A 91 -0.47 39.87 53.53
CA GLY A 91 -0.30 39.34 54.92
C GLY A 91 -0.65 37.88 55.32
N VAL A 92 0.30 36.95 55.11
CA VAL A 92 0.89 36.02 56.13
C VAL A 92 0.08 34.85 56.80
N ASP A 93 0.60 33.63 56.56
CA ASP A 93 0.71 32.38 57.37
C ASP A 93 -0.46 31.57 57.99
N LEU A 94 -0.70 30.39 57.38
CA LEU A 94 -0.56 29.02 57.94
C LEU A 94 -0.90 28.70 59.43
N LYS A 95 -1.89 27.81 59.65
CA LYS A 95 -1.70 26.52 60.39
C LYS A 95 -2.90 25.54 60.41
N THR A 96 -2.62 24.29 60.01
CA THR A 96 -3.11 22.98 60.53
C THR A 96 -4.59 22.71 60.92
N LYS A 97 -5.23 21.77 60.18
CA LYS A 97 -5.81 20.44 60.60
C LYS A 97 -6.57 20.26 61.95
N PRO A 98 -7.42 19.21 62.15
CA PRO A 98 -8.10 18.31 61.18
C PRO A 98 -9.55 17.84 61.53
N GLU A 99 -10.12 17.01 60.62
CA GLU A 99 -10.88 15.74 60.89
C GLU A 99 -12.35 15.67 61.37
N GLU A 100 -12.96 14.52 60.97
CA GLU A 100 -14.17 13.82 61.47
C GLU A 100 -15.59 14.41 61.25
N VAL A 101 -16.67 13.62 61.05
CA VAL A 101 -16.86 12.26 60.46
C VAL A 101 -18.37 12.02 60.18
N SER A 102 -18.68 11.15 59.20
CA SER A 102 -19.96 10.45 58.85
C SER A 102 -21.36 10.87 59.39
N SER A 103 -22.40 10.75 58.54
CA SER A 103 -23.34 9.59 58.56
C SER A 103 -24.64 9.80 57.73
N SER A 104 -25.17 8.68 57.23
CA SER A 104 -26.35 8.51 56.34
C SER A 104 -27.63 8.15 57.16
N PRO A 105 -28.77 7.62 56.62
CA PRO A 105 -29.30 7.54 55.23
C PRO A 105 -30.86 7.74 55.06
N SER A 106 -31.33 7.67 53.80
CA SER A 106 -32.48 6.85 53.31
C SER A 106 -33.91 7.39 53.00
N TYR A 107 -34.40 6.91 51.83
CA TYR A 107 -35.77 6.47 51.43
C TYR A 107 -36.84 7.36 50.73
N ILE A 108 -37.20 6.88 49.52
CA ILE A 108 -38.52 6.84 48.83
C ILE A 108 -38.94 7.99 47.87
N SER A 109 -39.44 7.58 46.68
CA SER A 109 -39.97 8.31 45.51
C SER A 109 -41.52 8.27 45.47
N PRO A 110 -42.29 8.59 44.38
CA PRO A 110 -41.97 9.11 43.03
C PRO A 110 -42.94 10.24 42.50
N THR A 111 -42.66 10.85 41.33
CA THR A 111 -43.57 10.93 40.14
C THR A 111 -43.05 11.82 38.98
N ALA A 112 -43.54 11.49 37.78
CA ALA A 112 -43.20 11.95 36.42
C ALA A 112 -42.98 13.46 36.11
N GLY A 113 -42.05 13.71 35.18
CA GLY A 113 -41.90 14.94 34.37
C GLY A 113 -40.83 14.73 33.29
N HIS A 114 -41.02 15.25 32.07
CA HIS A 114 -40.03 15.10 30.98
C HIS A 114 -38.82 16.02 31.17
N GLU A 115 -37.62 15.50 30.91
CA GLU A 115 -36.53 16.29 30.30
C GLU A 115 -35.56 15.38 29.53
N ILE A 116 -34.91 15.95 28.52
CA ILE A 116 -33.96 15.26 27.63
C ILE A 116 -32.57 15.66 28.10
N GLU A 117 -31.79 14.71 28.61
CA GLU A 117 -30.37 14.94 28.93
C GLU A 117 -29.44 13.92 28.24
N LEU A 118 -28.20 14.38 28.06
CA LEU A 118 -27.15 13.73 27.32
C LEU A 118 -26.61 12.53 28.08
N ILE A 119 -26.50 11.38 27.42
CA ILE A 119 -25.76 10.24 27.98
C ILE A 119 -24.28 10.43 27.63
N SER A 120 -23.51 10.91 28.60
CA SER A 120 -22.07 10.67 28.68
C SER A 120 -21.84 9.18 28.95
N PHE A 121 -21.01 8.54 28.13
CA PHE A 121 -20.38 7.27 28.49
C PHE A 121 -18.95 7.60 28.92
N GLU A 122 -18.64 7.29 30.17
CA GLU A 122 -17.27 7.33 30.69
C GLU A 122 -16.49 6.11 30.19
N GLU A 123 -15.18 6.27 30.03
CA GLU A 123 -14.26 5.22 29.59
C GLU A 123 -13.65 4.57 30.84
N GLU A 124 -13.81 3.25 31.01
CA GLU A 124 -13.04 2.46 31.99
C GLU A 124 -11.93 1.71 31.25
N GLU A 125 -10.68 2.03 31.59
CA GLU A 125 -9.50 1.22 31.29
C GLU A 125 -9.29 0.24 32.45
N GLU A 126 -9.18 -1.06 32.19
CA GLU A 126 -8.69 -2.03 33.19
C GLU A 126 -7.41 -2.70 32.68
N GLU A 127 -6.33 -2.53 33.43
CA GLU A 127 -5.09 -3.29 33.30
C GLU A 127 -5.27 -4.68 33.94
N GLU A 128 -5.00 -5.76 33.20
CA GLU A 128 -4.98 -7.10 33.78
C GLU A 128 -3.80 -7.25 34.76
N THR A 129 -4.11 -7.34 36.06
CA THR A 129 -3.19 -7.87 37.07
C THR A 129 -3.72 -9.18 37.61
N ILE A 130 -2.93 -10.25 37.48
CA ILE A 130 -3.29 -11.61 37.91
C ILE A 130 -3.09 -11.76 39.43
N PRO A 131 -4.09 -12.27 40.18
CA PRO A 131 -3.89 -12.89 41.48
C PRO A 131 -4.24 -14.38 41.46
N SER A 132 -3.29 -15.22 41.86
CA SER A 132 -3.47 -16.67 42.00
C SER A 132 -4.19 -17.06 43.29
N LEU A 133 -5.11 -18.03 43.24
CA LEU A 133 -5.47 -18.90 44.38
C LEU A 133 -6.06 -20.26 43.91
N PRO A 134 -6.03 -21.33 44.75
CA PRO A 134 -6.08 -22.72 44.31
C PRO A 134 -7.39 -23.46 44.75
N PRO A 135 -7.48 -24.80 44.96
CA PRO A 135 -8.29 -25.65 44.09
C PRO A 135 -9.45 -26.42 44.78
N GLU A 136 -10.21 -27.18 43.98
CA GLU A 136 -11.32 -28.09 44.35
C GLU A 136 -12.63 -27.35 44.80
N ILE A 137 -13.85 -27.80 44.48
CA ILE A 137 -14.38 -29.18 44.43
C ILE A 137 -15.29 -29.42 43.19
N SER A 138 -15.31 -30.67 42.74
CA SER A 138 -15.99 -31.21 41.55
C SER A 138 -17.51 -31.46 41.70
N LYS A 139 -18.17 -31.71 40.55
CA LYS A 139 -19.50 -32.35 40.34
C LYS A 139 -20.79 -31.53 40.51
N THR A 140 -20.98 -30.54 39.64
CA THR A 140 -22.27 -30.33 38.94
C THR A 140 -22.00 -29.72 37.56
N VAL A 141 -22.95 -29.79 36.61
CA VAL A 141 -22.86 -29.23 35.24
C VAL A 141 -21.91 -30.01 34.29
N LEU A 142 -22.17 -31.31 34.17
CA LEU A 142 -21.87 -32.09 32.97
C LEU A 142 -23.04 -33.08 32.76
N ASN A 143 -24.21 -32.50 32.48
CA ASN A 143 -25.48 -33.19 32.15
C ASN A 143 -26.55 -32.11 31.85
N GLU A 144 -26.39 -31.35 30.77
CA GLU A 144 -27.47 -30.60 30.08
C GLU A 144 -26.89 -29.97 28.80
N ILE A 145 -26.93 -30.74 27.72
CA ILE A 145 -27.06 -30.41 26.27
C ILE A 145 -26.63 -31.68 25.51
N GLU A 146 -27.48 -32.70 25.57
CA GLU A 146 -27.41 -33.87 24.68
C GLU A 146 -28.83 -34.42 24.47
N GLU A 147 -29.70 -33.59 23.89
CA GLU A 147 -31.04 -34.01 23.48
C GLU A 147 -31.55 -33.13 22.31
N ILE A 148 -31.47 -33.66 21.08
CA ILE A 148 -32.45 -33.61 19.97
C ILE A 148 -31.86 -34.47 18.83
N SER A 149 -31.88 -35.80 18.99
CA SER A 149 -31.67 -36.74 17.88
C SER A 149 -32.07 -38.18 18.22
N SER A 150 -33.34 -38.44 18.56
CA SER A 150 -33.98 -39.71 18.20
C SER A 150 -35.51 -39.65 18.35
N SER A 151 -36.23 -40.14 17.35
CA SER A 151 -37.54 -40.78 17.53
C SER A 151 -37.67 -41.87 16.46
N HIS A 152 -38.00 -43.08 16.90
CA HIS A 152 -38.22 -44.25 16.06
C HIS A 152 -39.71 -44.58 16.02
N GLU A 153 -40.25 -44.81 14.82
CA GLU A 153 -41.42 -45.66 14.57
C GLU A 153 -41.06 -46.54 13.36
N THR A 154 -40.59 -47.77 13.58
CA THR A 154 -41.33 -49.05 13.71
C THR A 154 -41.58 -49.77 12.38
N GLU A 155 -41.24 -51.05 12.36
CA GLU A 155 -41.30 -51.93 11.20
C GLU A 155 -42.74 -52.38 10.87
N SER A 156 -43.01 -52.66 9.59
CA SER A 156 -44.00 -53.68 9.23
C SER A 156 -43.62 -54.40 7.94
N GLU A 157 -43.63 -55.72 7.98
CA GLU A 157 -43.37 -56.59 6.83
C GLU A 157 -44.53 -56.54 5.82
N THR A 158 -44.24 -56.62 4.52
CA THR A 158 -45.17 -57.26 3.56
C THR A 158 -44.49 -57.67 2.24
N SER A 159 -44.36 -58.99 2.06
CA SER A 159 -44.47 -59.75 0.80
C SER A 159 -44.10 -59.13 -0.58
N LEU A 160 -43.07 -59.74 -1.19
CA LEU A 160 -42.95 -60.14 -2.61
C LEU A 160 -44.28 -60.28 -3.40
N PRO A 161 -44.31 -60.04 -4.74
CA PRO A 161 -43.56 -60.92 -5.67
C PRO A 161 -43.05 -60.37 -7.03
N ALA A 162 -41.84 -60.84 -7.39
CA ALA A 162 -41.46 -61.56 -8.62
C ALA A 162 -41.66 -61.01 -10.06
N ALA A 163 -40.82 -61.58 -10.96
CA ALA A 163 -40.82 -61.52 -12.44
C ALA A 163 -40.30 -60.21 -13.09
N SER A 164 -39.49 -60.24 -14.16
CA SER A 164 -38.88 -61.39 -14.87
C SER A 164 -37.69 -60.97 -15.75
N GLN A 165 -36.65 -61.80 -15.72
CA GLN A 165 -35.81 -62.29 -16.83
C GLN A 165 -35.57 -61.41 -18.09
N ILE A 166 -34.26 -61.20 -18.34
CA ILE A 166 -33.56 -61.06 -19.63
C ILE A 166 -34.17 -61.93 -20.76
N PRO A 167 -34.01 -61.55 -22.04
CA PRO A 167 -32.87 -62.14 -22.77
C PRO A 167 -32.09 -61.20 -23.71
N GLU A 168 -30.87 -61.62 -24.00
CA GLU A 168 -29.94 -61.04 -24.96
C GLU A 168 -30.40 -61.19 -26.42
N SER A 169 -29.83 -60.41 -27.35
CA SER A 169 -28.87 -60.90 -28.37
C SER A 169 -28.94 -60.22 -29.76
N LEU A 170 -27.84 -60.36 -30.51
CA LEU A 170 -27.60 -60.08 -31.95
C LEU A 170 -27.47 -58.58 -32.33
N LYS A 171 -26.28 -58.05 -32.69
CA LYS A 171 -25.29 -58.36 -33.76
C LYS A 171 -25.72 -58.01 -35.20
N THR A 172 -25.20 -56.88 -35.69
CA THR A 172 -24.55 -56.64 -37.02
C THR A 172 -24.10 -55.16 -37.01
N VAL A 173 -22.85 -54.74 -37.27
CA VAL A 173 -21.87 -55.04 -38.35
C VAL A 173 -22.32 -54.51 -39.72
N ASN A 174 -21.97 -53.24 -40.00
CA ASN A 174 -21.24 -52.76 -41.20
C ASN A 174 -21.17 -51.23 -41.17
N GLN A 175 -19.97 -50.63 -41.07
CA GLN A 175 -19.02 -50.35 -42.16
C GLN A 175 -19.35 -49.08 -42.97
N SER A 176 -18.47 -48.08 -42.79
CA SER A 176 -17.91 -47.22 -43.84
C SER A 176 -18.83 -46.20 -44.55
N VAL A 177 -18.39 -44.94 -44.56
CA VAL A 177 -17.75 -44.28 -45.72
C VAL A 177 -17.60 -42.79 -45.38
N GLU A 178 -16.36 -42.34 -45.13
CA GLU A 178 -15.99 -40.94 -45.39
C GLU A 178 -15.94 -40.71 -46.90
N PRO A 179 -16.21 -39.48 -47.36
CA PRO A 179 -15.17 -38.83 -48.16
C PRO A 179 -14.76 -37.45 -47.59
N PRO A 180 -13.57 -36.94 -47.95
CA PRO A 180 -12.81 -36.01 -47.12
C PRO A 180 -12.58 -34.65 -47.84
N ILE A 181 -11.50 -33.94 -47.45
CA ILE A 181 -10.83 -32.83 -48.17
C ILE A 181 -11.47 -31.45 -47.86
N GLU A 182 -10.75 -30.37 -47.51
CA GLU A 182 -9.32 -30.06 -47.70
C GLU A 182 -8.70 -29.31 -46.51
N VAL A 183 -7.50 -29.73 -46.06
CA VAL A 183 -6.62 -28.93 -45.20
C VAL A 183 -5.64 -28.17 -46.08
N GLY A 184 -5.78 -26.84 -46.15
CA GLY A 184 -4.88 -25.97 -46.91
C GLY A 184 -3.54 -25.73 -46.20
N ALA A 185 -2.56 -26.60 -46.42
CA ALA A 185 -1.19 -26.42 -45.93
C ALA A 185 -0.27 -25.80 -46.99
N PHE A 186 0.35 -24.65 -46.68
CA PHE A 186 1.59 -24.15 -47.29
C PHE A 186 2.36 -23.38 -46.20
N ILE A 187 3.33 -24.02 -45.53
CA ILE A 187 4.73 -24.19 -45.96
C ILE A 187 5.49 -22.85 -46.06
N SER A 188 6.22 -22.59 -44.97
CA SER A 188 7.46 -21.82 -44.81
C SER A 188 7.87 -20.79 -45.88
N SER A 189 8.02 -19.55 -45.39
CA SER A 189 9.25 -18.79 -45.67
C SER A 189 9.87 -18.33 -44.35
N GLN A 190 10.90 -19.07 -43.90
CA GLN A 190 11.72 -18.64 -42.77
C GLN A 190 12.50 -17.38 -43.17
N ARG A 191 12.25 -16.28 -42.46
CA ARG A 191 13.29 -15.30 -42.15
C ARG A 191 13.38 -15.19 -40.64
N GLN A 192 14.43 -15.79 -40.09
CA GLN A 192 14.85 -15.51 -38.73
C GLN A 192 15.16 -14.02 -38.63
N ILE A 193 14.32 -13.29 -37.89
CA ILE A 193 14.78 -12.16 -37.11
C ILE A 193 14.71 -12.66 -35.67
N SER A 194 15.87 -13.02 -35.13
CA SER A 194 16.00 -13.36 -33.72
C SER A 194 15.68 -12.11 -32.91
N LEU A 195 14.46 -12.03 -32.39
CA LEU A 195 14.23 -11.33 -31.13
C LEU A 195 14.85 -12.22 -30.06
N ASP A 196 16.16 -12.08 -29.89
CA ASP A 196 16.88 -12.79 -28.84
C ASP A 196 16.24 -12.44 -27.50
N ARG A 197 16.00 -13.49 -26.72
CA ARG A 197 15.57 -13.38 -25.34
C ARG A 197 16.57 -12.47 -24.63
N LEU A 198 16.11 -11.33 -24.13
CA LEU A 198 16.71 -10.78 -22.91
C LEU A 198 16.41 -11.80 -21.81
N SER A 199 17.29 -12.79 -21.70
CA SER A 199 17.32 -13.72 -20.61
C SER A 199 17.49 -12.91 -19.34
N VAL A 200 16.43 -12.90 -18.51
CA VAL A 200 16.61 -12.77 -17.07
C VAL A 200 17.46 -13.97 -16.67
N ALA A 201 18.78 -13.78 -16.67
CA ALA A 201 19.71 -14.80 -16.24
C ALA A 201 19.45 -15.08 -14.77
N SER A 202 19.50 -16.36 -14.40
CA SER A 202 19.26 -16.87 -13.06
C SER A 202 20.12 -16.14 -12.02
N TRP A 203 19.45 -15.51 -11.06
CA TRP A 203 20.00 -15.22 -9.73
C TRP A 203 19.16 -16.00 -8.71
N GLU A 204 19.21 -17.32 -8.83
CA GLU A 204 18.82 -18.25 -7.76
C GLU A 204 20.06 -18.52 -6.91
N GLU A 205 20.38 -17.56 -6.04
CA GLU A 205 21.14 -17.82 -4.82
C GLU A 205 20.23 -17.49 -3.63
N GLU A 206 20.43 -18.21 -2.52
CA GLU A 206 19.40 -18.42 -1.51
C GLU A 206 18.92 -17.15 -0.81
N ILE A 207 17.60 -17.09 -0.57
CA ILE A 207 17.03 -16.24 0.48
C ILE A 207 17.35 -16.91 1.82
N LEU A 208 18.54 -16.64 2.32
CA LEU A 208 18.79 -16.57 3.75
C LEU A 208 18.61 -15.10 4.17
N LEU A 209 17.82 -14.88 5.23
CA LEU A 209 18.03 -13.69 6.04
C LEU A 209 19.48 -13.76 6.54
N PRO A 210 20.29 -12.70 6.41
CA PRO A 210 21.63 -12.72 6.97
C PRO A 210 21.52 -12.75 8.49
N ASP A 211 21.74 -13.93 9.09
CA ASP A 211 22.14 -14.02 10.49
C ASP A 211 23.34 -13.09 10.69
N GLU A 212 23.24 -12.23 11.70
CA GLU A 212 24.27 -11.33 12.23
C GLU A 212 25.47 -11.10 11.29
N VAL A 213 25.24 -10.39 10.18
CA VAL A 213 26.33 -9.75 9.47
C VAL A 213 26.83 -8.63 10.36
N GLU A 214 27.85 -8.95 11.17
CA GLU A 214 28.79 -7.96 11.68
C GLU A 214 29.09 -7.01 10.53
N THR A 215 28.89 -5.72 10.74
CA THR A 215 29.05 -4.70 9.71
C THR A 215 30.54 -4.52 9.38
N GLU A 216 31.13 -5.48 8.65
CA GLU A 216 32.44 -5.37 8.05
C GLU A 216 32.42 -4.14 7.13
N GLY A 217 33.08 -3.10 7.61
CA GLY A 217 32.78 -1.75 7.19
C GLY A 217 33.08 -1.49 5.72
N LEU A 218 32.19 -0.69 5.11
CA LEU A 218 32.42 0.05 3.87
C LEU A 218 33.91 0.39 3.68
N SER A 219 34.47 0.02 2.52
CA SER A 219 35.88 0.23 2.14
C SER A 219 36.19 1.68 1.76
N GLN A 220 35.73 2.62 2.60
CA GLN A 220 35.92 4.07 2.61
C GLN A 220 37.40 4.48 2.72
N THR A 221 38.27 4.11 1.78
CA THR A 221 39.72 4.35 1.95
C THR A 221 40.07 5.83 2.06
N ASP A 222 39.44 6.70 1.25
CA ASP A 222 39.77 8.13 1.22
C ASP A 222 38.71 9.04 1.86
N THR A 223 37.44 8.64 1.92
CA THR A 223 36.45 9.31 2.78
C THR A 223 36.87 9.24 4.25
N LYS A 224 37.47 8.10 4.68
CA LYS A 224 38.14 8.01 5.98
C LYS A 224 39.32 8.97 6.10
N ALA A 225 40.01 9.37 5.03
CA ALA A 225 41.16 10.27 5.15
C ALA A 225 40.73 11.69 5.58
N ASN A 226 39.73 12.30 4.93
CA ASN A 226 39.22 13.62 5.33
C ASN A 226 38.48 13.56 6.68
N VAL A 227 37.65 12.53 6.90
CA VAL A 227 36.96 12.31 8.18
C VAL A 227 37.97 12.14 9.32
N LYS A 228 38.93 11.21 9.21
CA LYS A 228 39.98 10.98 10.22
C LYS A 228 40.86 12.20 10.45
N ARG A 229 41.22 12.95 9.39
CA ARG A 229 41.96 14.22 9.53
C ARG A 229 41.16 15.25 10.35
N THR A 230 39.84 15.26 10.21
CA THR A 230 38.96 16.20 10.93
C THR A 230 38.71 15.73 12.37
N VAL A 231 38.44 14.44 12.58
CA VAL A 231 38.35 13.80 13.91
C VAL A 231 39.64 14.04 14.71
N LEU A 232 40.82 13.85 14.11
CA LEU A 232 42.11 14.11 14.77
C LEU A 232 42.30 15.59 15.16
N LYS A 233 41.82 16.55 14.37
CA LYS A 233 41.82 17.97 14.75
C LYS A 233 40.88 18.25 15.93
N ILE A 234 39.70 17.62 15.98
CA ILE A 234 38.77 17.77 17.10
C ILE A 234 39.41 17.20 18.38
N LEU A 235 40.05 16.03 18.30
CA LEU A 235 40.81 15.41 19.40
C LEU A 235 41.99 16.29 19.86
N GLU A 236 42.77 16.85 18.94
CA GLU A 236 43.86 17.79 19.24
C GLU A 236 43.36 19.04 19.97
N LEU A 237 42.23 19.60 19.55
CA LEU A 237 41.59 20.72 20.23
C LEU A 237 41.08 20.36 21.63
N LEU A 238 40.38 19.23 21.80
CA LEU A 238 39.86 18.79 23.11
C LEU A 238 40.95 18.37 24.09
N SER A 239 42.13 18.01 23.58
CA SER A 239 43.32 17.73 24.41
C SER A 239 43.88 19.00 25.08
N ASN A 240 43.42 20.19 24.70
CA ASN A 240 43.76 21.45 25.34
C ASN A 240 42.72 21.82 26.40
N ASP A 241 43.13 21.93 27.67
CA ASP A 241 42.23 22.20 28.80
C ASP A 241 41.50 23.55 28.77
N THR A 242 41.91 24.46 27.89
CA THR A 242 41.22 25.75 27.67
C THR A 242 40.13 25.69 26.60
N VAL A 243 40.09 24.63 25.79
CA VAL A 243 39.11 24.47 24.71
C VAL A 243 37.95 23.60 25.19
N ARG A 244 36.75 24.20 25.24
CA ARG A 244 35.51 23.56 25.73
C ARG A 244 34.30 23.79 24.81
N ARG A 245 34.46 24.59 23.74
CA ARG A 245 33.48 24.81 22.68
C ARG A 245 34.16 24.66 21.33
N ILE A 246 33.67 23.74 20.48
CA ILE A 246 34.17 23.50 19.12
C ILE A 246 33.03 23.58 18.11
N GLY A 247 33.12 24.49 17.14
CA GLY A 247 32.15 24.64 16.06
C GLY A 247 32.62 23.92 14.81
N VAL A 248 31.90 22.89 14.38
CA VAL A 248 32.13 22.16 13.13
C VAL A 248 31.18 22.70 12.08
N TYR A 249 31.67 23.55 11.17
CA TYR A 249 30.85 24.20 10.15
C TYR A 249 31.26 23.78 8.74
N GLY A 250 30.44 24.15 7.76
CA GLY A 250 30.69 23.88 6.34
C GLY A 250 29.39 23.75 5.57
N ILE A 251 29.49 23.64 4.25
CA ILE A 251 28.35 23.52 3.34
C ILE A 251 27.46 22.32 3.74
N GLY A 252 26.17 22.38 3.43
CA GLY A 252 25.25 21.25 3.65
C GLY A 252 25.79 19.96 3.06
N ARG A 253 25.66 18.84 3.79
CA ARG A 253 26.06 17.49 3.36
C ARG A 253 27.54 17.26 3.04
N VAL A 254 28.43 18.14 3.51
CA VAL A 254 29.89 17.94 3.41
C VAL A 254 30.45 16.82 4.33
N GLY A 255 29.60 16.18 5.13
CA GLY A 255 29.98 15.06 6.02
C GLY A 255 30.14 15.40 7.51
N LYS A 256 29.60 16.54 7.98
CA LYS A 256 29.68 16.97 9.40
C LYS A 256 29.18 15.90 10.38
N THR A 257 27.96 15.41 10.21
CA THR A 257 27.38 14.31 11.00
C THR A 257 28.26 13.06 10.97
N THR A 258 28.82 12.71 9.80
CA THR A 258 29.75 11.57 9.65
C THR A 258 31.06 11.78 10.43
N VAL A 259 31.59 13.00 10.44
CA VAL A 259 32.75 13.38 11.27
C VAL A 259 32.41 13.29 12.76
N LEU A 260 31.23 13.74 13.18
CA LEU A 260 30.80 13.69 14.58
C LEU A 260 30.55 12.26 15.08
N LYS A 261 29.90 11.40 14.28
CA LYS A 261 29.73 9.97 14.60
C LYS A 261 31.10 9.28 14.73
N ALA A 262 31.94 9.38 13.71
CA ALA A 262 33.30 8.82 13.72
C ALA A 262 34.23 9.43 14.79
N PHE A 263 33.88 10.59 15.36
CA PHE A 263 34.56 11.19 16.50
C PHE A 263 34.10 10.57 17.82
N ILE A 264 32.80 10.35 18.03
CA ILE A 264 32.28 9.70 19.26
C ILE A 264 32.67 8.22 19.32
N ASP A 265 32.63 7.53 18.17
CA ASP A 265 33.07 6.13 18.05
C ASP A 265 34.60 5.96 18.28
N HIS A 266 35.34 7.06 18.45
CA HIS A 266 36.78 7.01 18.67
C HIS A 266 37.11 6.59 20.12
N PRO A 267 37.92 5.53 20.34
CA PRO A 267 38.09 4.92 21.68
C PRO A 267 38.49 5.89 22.80
N GLN A 268 39.24 6.94 22.46
CA GLN A 268 39.70 7.94 23.43
C GLN A 268 38.58 8.79 24.05
N ILE A 269 37.40 8.88 23.44
CA ILE A 269 36.32 9.75 23.94
C ILE A 269 35.62 9.18 25.17
N ASN A 270 35.47 7.85 25.23
CA ASN A 270 34.88 7.16 26.39
C ASN A 270 35.76 7.27 27.65
N ASP A 271 37.08 7.44 27.50
CA ASP A 271 38.00 7.73 28.60
C ASP A 271 38.00 9.21 29.03
N MET A 272 37.44 10.11 28.19
CA MET A 272 37.50 11.56 28.40
C MET A 272 36.27 12.15 29.08
N PHE A 273 35.08 11.52 29.02
CA PHE A 273 33.83 12.08 29.54
C PHE A 273 32.98 11.01 30.25
N ASP A 274 32.34 11.38 31.36
CA ASP A 274 31.46 10.49 32.15
C ASP A 274 30.09 10.26 31.47
N LEU A 275 29.75 11.10 30.49
CA LEU A 275 28.44 11.15 29.83
C LEU A 275 28.61 11.78 28.44
N ILE A 276 28.07 11.13 27.41
CA ILE A 276 28.04 11.64 26.03
C ILE A 276 26.56 11.78 25.64
N ILE A 277 26.18 12.97 25.18
CA ILE A 277 24.80 13.32 24.83
C ILE A 277 24.80 13.77 23.36
N TRP A 278 24.02 13.10 22.52
CA TRP A 278 23.88 13.45 21.10
C TRP A 278 22.49 14.05 20.85
N VAL A 279 22.40 15.29 20.37
CA VAL A 279 21.11 15.91 20.06
C VAL A 279 21.12 16.44 18.64
N THR A 280 20.34 15.81 17.76
CA THR A 280 20.06 16.35 16.42
C THR A 280 19.00 17.44 16.54
N VAL A 281 19.32 18.67 16.15
CA VAL A 281 18.43 19.82 16.32
C VAL A 281 17.63 20.08 15.05
N SER A 282 16.41 19.54 15.01
CA SER A 282 15.48 19.78 13.89
C SER A 282 15.27 21.28 13.62
N LYS A 283 14.97 21.63 12.37
CA LYS A 283 14.65 23.01 11.94
C LYS A 283 13.53 23.70 12.74
N TYR A 284 12.64 22.93 13.38
CA TYR A 284 11.55 23.41 14.23
C TYR A 284 11.72 22.94 15.69
N TRP A 285 12.90 23.22 16.25
CA TRP A 285 13.22 22.95 17.65
C TRP A 285 12.41 23.84 18.62
N SER A 286 12.40 23.44 19.89
CA SER A 286 11.94 24.28 20.99
C SER A 286 12.73 23.90 22.25
N ILE A 287 12.74 24.79 23.25
CA ILE A 287 13.42 24.55 24.52
C ILE A 287 12.98 23.20 25.14
N ARG A 288 11.65 22.92 25.16
CA ARG A 288 11.11 21.65 25.66
C ARG A 288 11.60 20.45 24.86
N LYS A 289 11.45 20.43 23.52
CA LYS A 289 11.91 19.31 22.69
C LYS A 289 13.40 18.99 22.90
N LEU A 290 14.23 20.03 23.03
CA LEU A 290 15.67 19.87 23.26
C LEU A 290 15.95 19.31 24.66
N GLN A 291 15.20 19.79 25.66
CA GLN A 291 15.26 19.30 27.04
C GLN A 291 14.80 17.83 27.12
N ASP A 292 13.71 17.47 26.45
CA ASP A 292 13.14 16.12 26.41
C ASP A 292 14.12 15.10 25.78
N GLU A 293 14.77 15.46 24.66
CA GLU A 293 15.75 14.59 24.01
C GLU A 293 17.04 14.43 24.83
N VAL A 294 17.48 15.49 25.52
CA VAL A 294 18.59 15.38 26.50
C VAL A 294 18.19 14.46 27.65
N LEU A 295 17.01 14.66 28.24
CA LEU A 295 16.50 13.87 29.37
C LEU A 295 16.36 12.38 29.01
N ARG A 296 15.88 12.07 27.81
CA ARG A 296 15.73 10.71 27.28
C ARG A 296 17.05 9.92 27.22
N GLN A 297 18.19 10.61 27.08
CA GLN A 297 19.52 9.99 27.03
C GLN A 297 20.19 9.89 28.41
N LEU A 298 19.58 10.43 29.46
CA LEU A 298 19.98 10.20 30.84
C LEU A 298 19.37 8.89 31.35
N SER A 299 20.14 8.13 32.12
CA SER A 299 19.73 6.79 32.60
C SER A 299 18.51 6.82 33.52
N THR A 300 17.85 5.67 33.69
CA THR A 300 16.62 5.43 34.47
C THR A 300 16.64 5.84 35.95
N ASP A 301 17.77 6.31 36.48
CA ASP A 301 17.88 6.92 37.81
C ASP A 301 17.26 8.33 37.88
N PHE A 302 16.95 8.97 36.74
CA PHE A 302 16.32 10.30 36.70
C PHE A 302 14.80 10.24 36.92
N ARG A 303 14.37 10.02 38.17
CA ARG A 303 12.95 10.11 38.58
C ARG A 303 12.51 11.56 38.78
N ALA A 304 12.16 12.25 37.70
CA ALA A 304 11.49 13.55 37.79
C ALA A 304 9.97 13.39 37.99
N GLU A 305 9.47 13.74 39.17
CA GLU A 305 8.02 13.90 39.41
C GLU A 305 7.49 15.28 38.95
N SER A 306 8.35 16.17 38.42
CA SER A 306 7.93 17.36 37.67
C SER A 306 9.06 17.94 36.80
N GLU A 307 8.70 18.42 35.61
CA GLU A 307 9.58 19.09 34.64
C GLU A 307 10.31 20.32 35.25
N ASN A 308 11.59 20.20 35.62
CA ASN A 308 12.36 21.35 36.13
C ASN A 308 13.74 21.49 35.45
N ARG A 309 13.92 22.61 34.75
CA ARG A 309 15.18 23.12 34.18
C ARG A 309 16.34 23.07 35.19
N GLU A 310 16.05 23.47 36.43
CA GLU A 310 17.00 23.55 37.54
C GLU A 310 17.48 22.18 38.03
N GLU A 311 16.74 21.10 37.76
CA GLU A 311 17.16 19.73 38.11
C GLU A 311 18.08 19.13 37.06
N LEU A 312 17.77 19.29 35.77
CA LEU A 312 18.66 18.96 34.67
C LEU A 312 20.02 19.69 34.81
N PHE A 313 19.97 20.99 35.12
CA PHE A 313 21.18 21.81 35.32
C PHE A 313 22.05 21.25 36.44
N ARG A 314 21.46 20.97 37.62
CA ARG A 314 22.18 20.41 38.78
C ARG A 314 22.67 18.97 38.54
N TYR A 315 22.03 18.20 37.68
CA TYR A 315 22.47 16.86 37.30
C TYR A 315 23.72 16.92 36.41
N LEU A 316 23.67 17.74 35.35
CA LEU A 316 24.77 17.92 34.40
C LEU A 316 25.98 18.64 35.03
N GLU A 317 25.75 19.60 35.93
CA GLU A 317 26.83 20.35 36.61
C GLU A 317 27.75 19.43 37.45
N ARG A 318 27.26 18.27 37.87
CA ARG A 318 27.99 17.31 38.71
C ARG A 318 28.76 16.23 37.94
N ARG A 319 28.66 16.19 36.61
CA ARG A 319 29.32 15.19 35.75
C ARG A 319 30.14 15.87 34.67
N LYS A 320 31.18 15.20 34.19
CA LYS A 320 31.97 15.66 33.04
C LYS A 320 31.30 15.19 31.75
N PHE A 321 30.45 16.02 31.14
CA PHE A 321 29.70 15.63 29.94
C PHE A 321 30.29 16.18 28.63
N LEU A 322 30.02 15.47 27.54
CA LEU A 322 30.18 15.92 26.17
C LEU A 322 28.80 16.06 25.53
N LEU A 323 28.42 17.27 25.15
CA LEU A 323 27.19 17.52 24.38
C LEU A 323 27.53 17.77 22.92
N VAL A 324 26.97 16.95 22.03
CA VAL A 324 27.10 17.09 20.58
C VAL A 324 25.76 17.53 20.01
N LEU A 325 25.69 18.78 19.55
CA LEU A 325 24.52 19.37 18.90
C LEU A 325 24.71 19.24 17.38
N ASP A 326 24.01 18.31 16.74
CA ASP A 326 24.07 18.15 15.29
C ASP A 326 23.00 18.98 14.57
N ASP A 327 23.35 19.42 13.36
CA ASP A 327 22.55 20.21 12.42
C ASP A 327 21.82 21.46 12.98
N VAL A 328 22.45 22.25 13.84
CA VAL A 328 21.81 23.44 14.42
C VAL A 328 21.56 24.55 13.40
N TRP A 329 20.32 25.03 13.33
CA TRP A 329 19.85 26.04 12.35
C TRP A 329 19.93 27.49 12.85
N GLU A 330 19.75 27.73 14.14
CA GLU A 330 19.75 29.06 14.78
C GLU A 330 20.36 29.02 16.18
N SER A 331 20.64 30.18 16.80
CA SER A 331 21.32 30.24 18.09
C SER A 331 20.44 29.75 19.25
N ILE A 332 20.94 28.77 19.99
CA ILE A 332 20.26 28.17 21.15
C ILE A 332 20.76 28.81 22.46
N ASP A 333 19.84 29.22 23.33
CA ASP A 333 20.15 29.53 24.73
C ASP A 333 20.16 28.23 25.55
N LEU A 334 21.35 27.67 25.74
CA LEU A 334 21.56 26.42 26.47
C LEU A 334 21.24 26.55 27.97
N GLU A 335 21.45 27.73 28.55
CA GLU A 335 21.12 27.97 29.95
C GLU A 335 19.59 27.94 30.14
N ALA A 336 18.82 28.48 29.20
CA ALA A 336 17.35 28.42 29.21
C ALA A 336 16.81 26.98 29.09
N VAL A 337 17.53 26.08 28.42
CA VAL A 337 17.23 24.62 28.34
C VAL A 337 17.57 23.89 29.65
N GLY A 338 18.41 24.48 30.51
CA GLY A 338 18.91 23.84 31.73
C GLY A 338 20.22 23.07 31.53
N ILE A 339 20.97 23.38 30.46
CA ILE A 339 22.29 22.82 30.21
C ILE A 339 23.33 23.80 30.75
N PRO A 340 24.21 23.38 31.69
CA PRO A 340 25.22 24.26 32.27
C PRO A 340 26.35 24.56 31.29
N ASP A 341 26.90 25.76 31.41
CA ASP A 341 27.96 26.23 30.51
C ASP A 341 29.28 25.43 30.72
N PRO A 342 29.97 25.01 29.64
CA PRO A 342 31.16 24.17 29.75
C PRO A 342 32.36 25.00 30.24
N SER A 343 33.07 24.51 31.27
CA SER A 343 34.13 25.25 31.94
C SER A 343 35.37 24.38 32.21
N SER A 344 36.50 25.02 32.55
CA SER A 344 37.69 24.31 33.02
C SER A 344 37.49 23.60 34.36
N VAL A 345 36.45 23.97 35.12
CA VAL A 345 36.15 23.41 36.46
C VAL A 345 35.27 22.15 36.37
N ASN A 346 34.25 22.15 35.50
CA ASN A 346 33.40 20.97 35.25
C ASN A 346 33.96 20.03 34.17
N GLY A 347 35.03 20.43 33.48
CA GLY A 347 35.72 19.63 32.45
C GLY A 347 34.87 19.26 31.23
N SER A 348 33.64 19.78 31.13
CA SER A 348 32.64 19.39 30.15
C SER A 348 32.84 20.15 28.84
N ALA A 349 32.42 19.58 27.71
CA ALA A 349 32.64 20.17 26.38
C ALA A 349 31.37 20.16 25.52
N ILE A 350 31.27 21.12 24.62
CA ILE A 350 30.19 21.22 23.64
C ILE A 350 30.77 21.26 22.23
N ILE A 351 30.25 20.39 21.36
CA ILE A 351 30.52 20.40 19.92
C ILE A 351 29.23 20.76 19.19
N LEU A 352 29.32 21.69 18.26
CA LEU A 352 28.21 22.20 17.48
C LEU A 352 28.47 21.92 16.00
N ALA A 353 27.61 21.15 15.32
CA ALA A 353 27.59 21.10 13.87
C ALA A 353 26.51 22.03 13.31
N THR A 354 26.88 22.85 12.32
CA THR A 354 25.94 23.78 11.67
C THR A 354 26.28 24.02 10.20
N ARG A 355 25.29 24.49 9.44
CA ARG A 355 25.43 24.96 8.06
C ARG A 355 25.69 26.47 7.99
N ASN A 356 25.44 27.23 9.06
CA ASN A 356 25.58 28.69 9.10
C ASN A 356 26.66 29.11 10.12
N LEU A 357 27.70 29.80 9.64
CA LEU A 357 28.78 30.31 10.47
C LEU A 357 28.30 31.30 11.55
N GLU A 358 27.27 32.10 11.24
CA GLU A 358 26.71 33.08 12.19
C GLU A 358 26.14 32.43 13.46
N VAL A 359 25.72 31.16 13.39
CA VAL A 359 25.25 30.39 14.56
C VAL A 359 26.41 30.11 15.51
N CYS A 360 27.59 29.74 14.99
CA CYS A 360 28.80 29.58 15.79
C CYS A 360 29.20 30.90 16.48
N ASP A 361 29.19 32.02 15.74
CA ASP A 361 29.51 33.34 16.28
C ASP A 361 28.53 33.77 17.38
N ASN A 362 27.22 33.65 17.13
CA ASN A 362 26.16 34.00 18.09
C ASN A 362 26.23 33.13 19.36
N MET A 363 26.55 31.84 19.24
CA MET A 363 26.74 30.92 20.37
C MET A 363 28.18 30.94 20.95
N ARG A 364 29.01 31.92 20.56
CA ARG A 364 30.37 32.18 21.09
C ARG A 364 31.36 31.02 20.91
N PHE A 365 31.28 30.29 19.80
CA PHE A 365 32.24 29.24 19.45
C PHE A 365 33.52 29.84 18.86
N ILE A 366 34.60 29.86 19.66
CA ILE A 366 35.88 30.47 19.24
C ILE A 366 36.70 29.51 18.35
N ASN A 367 36.67 28.21 18.62
CA ASN A 367 37.44 27.22 17.88
C ASN A 367 36.56 26.60 16.80
N MET A 368 36.74 27.05 15.55
CA MET A 368 35.92 26.63 14.42
C MET A 368 36.72 25.76 13.45
N ILE A 369 36.15 24.60 13.08
CA ILE A 369 36.66 23.67 12.10
C ILE A 369 35.73 23.68 10.89
N GLU A 370 36.24 24.10 9.74
CA GLU A 370 35.56 23.91 8.47
C GLU A 370 35.76 22.47 7.97
N VAL A 371 34.65 21.80 7.67
CA VAL A 371 34.65 20.54 6.90
C VAL A 371 34.50 20.93 5.43
N GLY A 372 35.59 20.78 4.67
CA GLY A 372 35.65 21.11 3.25
C GLY A 372 35.12 20.00 2.35
N THR A 373 34.66 20.36 1.15
CA THR A 373 34.22 19.44 0.09
C THR A 373 35.36 18.50 -0.34
N LEU A 374 35.00 17.33 -0.89
CA LEU A 374 35.96 16.43 -1.53
C LEU A 374 36.70 17.17 -2.65
N SER A 375 38.00 16.92 -2.80
CA SER A 375 38.73 17.32 -4.00
C SER A 375 38.20 16.57 -5.23
N ASN A 376 38.44 17.10 -6.43
CA ASN A 376 37.97 16.47 -7.66
C ASN A 376 38.47 15.02 -7.82
N GLU A 377 39.67 14.69 -7.31
CA GLU A 377 40.23 13.34 -7.37
C GLU A 377 39.55 12.40 -6.36
N GLU A 378 39.29 12.85 -5.13
CA GLU A 378 38.52 12.09 -4.12
C GLU A 378 37.06 11.87 -4.57
N ALA A 379 36.44 12.90 -5.15
CA ALA A 379 35.10 12.81 -5.73
C ALA A 379 35.06 11.88 -6.95
N TRP A 380 36.06 11.93 -7.82
CA TRP A 380 36.19 11.01 -8.97
C TRP A 380 36.36 9.56 -8.52
N LYS A 381 37.21 9.29 -7.53
CA LYS A 381 37.37 7.95 -6.96
C LYS A 381 36.08 7.43 -6.34
N LEU A 382 35.42 8.23 -5.49
CA LEU A 382 34.14 7.88 -4.88
C LEU A 382 33.04 7.62 -5.93
N PHE A 383 33.03 8.40 -7.02
CA PHE A 383 32.12 8.19 -8.15
C PHE A 383 32.38 6.84 -8.85
N CYS A 384 33.65 6.52 -9.12
CA CYS A 384 34.05 5.24 -9.71
C CYS A 384 33.66 4.05 -8.82
N GLU A 385 33.79 4.19 -7.49
CA GLU A 385 33.37 3.17 -6.52
C GLU A 385 31.85 2.92 -6.56
N GLN A 386 31.01 3.94 -6.82
CA GLN A 386 29.55 3.77 -6.89
C GLN A 386 29.05 3.26 -8.26
N VAL A 387 29.63 3.73 -9.37
CA VAL A 387 29.21 3.30 -10.73
C VAL A 387 29.74 1.90 -11.06
N GLY A 388 30.94 1.55 -10.57
CA GLY A 388 31.59 0.29 -10.87
C GLY A 388 32.27 0.25 -12.25
N ARG A 389 32.39 -0.96 -12.83
CA ARG A 389 33.28 -1.23 -13.97
C ARG A 389 32.94 -0.45 -15.25
N VAL A 390 31.68 -0.05 -15.42
CA VAL A 390 31.14 0.71 -16.56
C VAL A 390 31.95 1.98 -16.87
N VAL A 391 32.49 2.67 -15.85
CA VAL A 391 33.29 3.90 -16.02
C VAL A 391 34.52 3.70 -16.91
N ASN A 392 35.03 2.46 -17.02
CA ASN A 392 36.22 2.15 -17.81
C ASN A 392 35.93 2.00 -19.32
N ILE A 393 34.67 2.08 -19.76
CA ILE A 393 34.30 2.04 -21.17
C ILE A 393 34.82 3.34 -21.83
N PRO A 394 35.65 3.27 -22.89
CA PRO A 394 36.34 4.45 -23.45
C PRO A 394 35.43 5.60 -23.88
N ASP A 395 34.23 5.28 -24.38
CA ASP A 395 33.26 6.28 -24.86
C ASP A 395 32.42 6.90 -23.71
N ILE A 396 32.38 6.24 -22.54
CA ILE A 396 31.67 6.71 -21.33
C ILE A 396 32.58 7.55 -20.43
N LEU A 397 33.86 7.18 -20.32
CA LEU A 397 34.86 7.82 -19.47
C LEU A 397 34.89 9.38 -19.57
N PRO A 398 34.77 10.02 -20.75
CA PRO A 398 34.75 11.48 -20.86
C PRO A 398 33.52 12.11 -20.20
N PHE A 399 32.34 11.51 -20.37
CA PHE A 399 31.10 11.99 -19.74
C PHE A 399 31.15 11.78 -18.23
N ALA A 400 31.58 10.60 -17.78
CA ALA A 400 31.68 10.23 -16.37
C ALA A 400 32.55 11.21 -15.57
N ARG A 401 33.74 11.59 -16.10
CA ARG A 401 34.63 12.56 -15.44
C ARG A 401 33.96 13.91 -15.22
N VAL A 402 33.33 14.47 -16.25
CA VAL A 402 32.68 15.79 -16.13
C VAL A 402 31.47 15.73 -15.21
N ILE A 403 30.69 14.64 -15.21
CA ILE A 403 29.58 14.46 -14.25
C ILE A 403 30.11 14.47 -12.81
N ALA A 404 31.18 13.72 -12.52
CA ALA A 404 31.78 13.69 -11.18
C ALA A 404 32.34 15.05 -10.73
N GLU A 405 33.00 15.79 -11.63
CA GLU A 405 33.46 17.17 -11.38
C GLU A 405 32.26 18.12 -11.11
N ARG A 406 31.16 17.95 -11.86
CA ARG A 406 29.92 18.73 -11.70
C ARG A 406 29.13 18.40 -10.42
N CYS A 407 29.45 17.33 -9.72
CA CYS A 407 28.94 17.08 -8.37
C CYS A 407 29.57 18.00 -7.30
N GLY A 408 30.57 18.82 -7.65
CA GLY A 408 31.12 19.88 -6.79
C GLY A 408 31.77 19.38 -5.50
N GLY A 409 32.26 18.14 -5.47
CA GLY A 409 32.86 17.54 -4.27
C GLY A 409 31.88 17.23 -3.14
N LEU A 410 30.57 17.26 -3.39
CA LEU A 410 29.53 16.91 -2.40
C LEU A 410 29.35 15.38 -2.32
N PRO A 411 29.72 14.72 -1.20
CA PRO A 411 29.71 13.25 -1.11
C PRO A 411 28.38 12.61 -1.49
N LEU A 412 27.25 13.16 -1.01
CA LEU A 412 25.95 12.61 -1.35
C LEU A 412 25.63 12.71 -2.85
N LEU A 413 25.85 13.88 -3.46
CA LEU A 413 25.51 14.07 -4.88
C LEU A 413 26.38 13.16 -5.76
N VAL A 414 27.66 13.00 -5.41
CA VAL A 414 28.56 12.00 -6.01
C VAL A 414 27.97 10.59 -5.87
N ILE A 415 27.54 10.20 -4.66
CA ILE A 415 27.04 8.84 -4.40
C ILE A 415 25.73 8.57 -5.15
N VAL A 416 24.72 9.42 -4.97
CA VAL A 416 23.39 9.27 -5.57
C VAL A 416 23.46 9.28 -7.10
N THR A 417 24.25 10.18 -7.69
CA THR A 417 24.44 10.24 -9.15
C THR A 417 25.19 9.00 -9.67
N GLY A 418 26.25 8.58 -8.96
CA GLY A 418 27.04 7.40 -9.34
C GLY A 418 26.22 6.11 -9.25
N ARG A 419 25.40 5.96 -8.21
CA ARG A 419 24.50 4.80 -8.08
C ARG A 419 23.36 4.81 -9.09
N ALA A 420 22.80 5.98 -9.43
CA ALA A 420 21.79 6.11 -10.49
C ALA A 420 22.34 5.71 -11.89
N LEU A 421 23.64 5.85 -12.11
CA LEU A 421 24.35 5.46 -13.34
C LEU A 421 25.02 4.07 -13.26
N SER A 422 24.89 3.36 -12.14
CA SER A 422 25.47 2.03 -11.95
C SER A 422 24.83 1.02 -12.91
N GLY A 423 25.66 0.26 -13.63
CA GLY A 423 25.21 -0.73 -14.61
C GLY A 423 24.69 -0.19 -15.95
N GLU A 424 24.75 1.13 -16.20
CA GLU A 424 24.28 1.74 -17.46
C GLU A 424 25.35 1.64 -18.55
N GLU A 425 25.24 0.69 -19.48
CA GLU A 425 26.21 0.52 -20.58
C GLU A 425 25.89 1.37 -21.83
N ASP A 426 24.71 2.01 -21.92
CA ASP A 426 24.35 2.85 -23.07
C ASP A 426 25.04 4.22 -23.03
N VAL A 427 25.98 4.43 -23.96
CA VAL A 427 26.69 5.71 -24.17
C VAL A 427 25.72 6.89 -24.36
N PHE A 428 24.56 6.69 -24.98
CA PHE A 428 23.57 7.75 -25.17
C PHE A 428 22.94 8.19 -23.84
N ALA A 429 22.65 7.26 -22.92
CA ALA A 429 22.18 7.60 -21.58
C ALA A 429 23.20 8.46 -20.81
N TRP A 430 24.50 8.17 -20.94
CA TRP A 430 25.58 9.00 -20.40
C TRP A 430 25.68 10.38 -21.06
N GLU A 431 25.47 10.48 -22.39
CA GLU A 431 25.41 11.76 -23.10
C GLU A 431 24.21 12.62 -22.63
N GLN A 432 23.06 12.02 -22.32
CA GLN A 432 21.90 12.73 -21.76
C GLN A 432 22.15 13.19 -20.32
N ALA A 433 22.73 12.33 -19.47
CA ALA A 433 23.14 12.71 -18.12
C ALA A 433 24.13 13.89 -18.15
N PHE A 434 25.13 13.82 -19.04
CA PHE A 434 26.08 14.91 -19.27
C PHE A 434 25.39 16.22 -19.67
N LYS A 435 24.37 16.19 -20.56
CA LYS A 435 23.61 17.39 -20.96
C LYS A 435 22.89 18.02 -19.76
N GLN A 436 22.29 17.21 -18.88
CA GLN A 436 21.61 17.69 -17.67
C GLN A 436 22.59 18.33 -16.68
N PHE A 437 23.77 17.75 -16.48
CA PHE A 437 24.83 18.31 -15.63
C PHE A 437 25.64 19.46 -16.30
N SER A 438 25.44 19.69 -17.60
CA SER A 438 26.08 20.78 -18.36
C SER A 438 25.27 22.08 -18.41
N VAL A 439 24.01 22.07 -17.94
CA VAL A 439 23.20 23.29 -17.81
C VAL A 439 23.91 24.28 -16.87
N PRO A 440 23.94 25.59 -17.16
CA PRO A 440 24.63 26.56 -16.31
C PRO A 440 23.89 26.82 -14.98
N CYS A 441 24.05 25.92 -14.01
CA CYS A 441 24.09 26.37 -12.63
C CYS A 441 25.30 27.29 -12.48
N GLY A 442 25.11 28.48 -11.89
CA GLY A 442 26.24 29.22 -11.33
C GLY A 442 26.91 28.38 -10.23
N ASP A 443 28.08 28.83 -9.76
CA ASP A 443 28.79 28.27 -8.60
C ASP A 443 27.87 27.50 -7.64
N LEU A 444 28.12 26.19 -7.45
CA LEU A 444 27.33 25.21 -6.67
C LEU A 444 27.18 25.57 -5.18
N ARG A 445 26.50 26.69 -4.91
CA ARG A 445 26.31 27.33 -3.60
C ARG A 445 24.85 27.40 -3.20
N SER A 446 23.91 27.23 -4.14
CA SER A 446 22.47 27.25 -3.88
C SER A 446 21.91 25.85 -3.66
N ARG A 447 21.11 25.67 -2.60
CA ARG A 447 20.46 24.39 -2.25
C ARG A 447 19.48 23.93 -3.36
N ASN A 448 18.84 24.87 -4.07
CA ASN A 448 17.96 24.58 -5.22
C ASN A 448 18.71 23.86 -6.35
N ASP A 449 19.93 24.29 -6.64
CA ASP A 449 20.72 23.77 -7.76
C ASP A 449 21.18 22.34 -7.47
N ILE A 450 21.51 22.03 -6.22
CA ILE A 450 21.80 20.66 -5.77
C ILE A 450 20.55 19.77 -5.89
N ILE A 451 19.37 20.25 -5.51
CA ILE A 451 18.12 19.49 -5.64
C ILE A 451 17.74 19.24 -7.10
N GLN A 452 17.98 20.21 -8.00
CA GLN A 452 17.81 20.00 -9.43
C GLN A 452 18.72 18.90 -9.99
N LEU A 453 19.95 18.78 -9.48
CA LEU A 453 20.87 17.71 -9.85
C LEU A 453 20.49 16.37 -9.19
N LEU A 454 20.02 16.37 -7.94
CA LEU A 454 19.51 15.16 -7.28
C LEU A 454 18.29 14.56 -8.02
N LYS A 455 17.41 15.40 -8.60
CA LYS A 455 16.23 14.99 -9.39
C LYS A 455 16.56 13.96 -10.47
N PHE A 456 17.78 14.01 -11.03
CA PHE A 456 18.29 13.02 -11.99
C PHE A 456 18.14 11.56 -11.50
N SER A 457 18.35 11.30 -10.22
CA SER A 457 18.20 9.95 -9.64
C SER A 457 16.73 9.52 -9.56
N PHE A 458 15.81 10.42 -9.22
CA PHE A 458 14.37 10.18 -9.24
C PHE A 458 13.84 9.95 -10.66
N ASP A 459 14.34 10.72 -11.64
CA ASP A 459 13.96 10.62 -13.05
C ASP A 459 14.41 9.28 -13.67
N ARG A 460 15.42 8.61 -13.10
CA ARG A 460 15.89 7.28 -13.51
C ARG A 460 15.17 6.12 -12.83
N LEU A 461 14.26 6.37 -11.88
CA LEU A 461 13.38 5.35 -11.31
C LEU A 461 12.31 4.94 -12.35
N GLN A 462 12.58 3.91 -13.13
CA GLN A 462 11.77 3.54 -14.31
C GLN A 462 10.32 3.08 -14.04
N VAL A 463 9.93 2.90 -12.77
CA VAL A 463 8.62 2.38 -12.37
C VAL A 463 7.91 3.40 -11.49
N HIS A 464 6.72 3.82 -11.91
CA HIS A 464 5.91 4.84 -11.22
C HIS A 464 5.56 4.43 -9.79
N ASP A 465 5.42 3.13 -9.49
CA ASP A 465 5.17 2.62 -8.14
C ASP A 465 6.36 2.93 -7.21
N ILE A 466 7.61 2.75 -7.68
CA ILE A 466 8.83 3.09 -6.93
C ILE A 466 8.86 4.60 -6.65
N GLN A 467 8.58 5.42 -7.66
CA GLN A 467 8.49 6.88 -7.53
C GLN A 467 7.38 7.29 -6.54
N SER A 468 6.24 6.61 -6.56
CA SER A 468 5.12 6.89 -5.65
C SER A 468 5.48 6.54 -4.21
N CYS A 469 6.03 5.35 -3.94
CA CYS A 469 6.51 4.96 -2.62
C CYS A 469 7.60 5.92 -2.10
N PHE A 470 8.57 6.30 -2.93
CA PHE A 470 9.60 7.28 -2.58
C PHE A 470 9.00 8.61 -2.12
N LEU A 471 8.04 9.18 -2.86
CA LEU A 471 7.43 10.46 -2.50
C LEU A 471 6.55 10.36 -1.24
N HIS A 472 5.99 9.18 -0.94
CA HIS A 472 5.26 8.95 0.31
C HIS A 472 6.16 8.89 1.54
N CYS A 473 7.39 8.35 1.43
CA CYS A 473 8.37 8.40 2.52
C CYS A 473 8.69 9.85 2.96
N ALA A 474 8.62 10.82 2.05
CA ALA A 474 8.89 12.23 2.35
C ALA A 474 7.80 12.92 3.20
N LEU A 475 6.63 12.28 3.34
CA LEU A 475 5.49 12.84 4.09
C LEU A 475 5.65 12.73 5.62
N PHE A 476 6.53 11.83 6.06
CA PHE A 476 6.95 11.68 7.46
C PHE A 476 7.92 12.83 7.86
N PRO A 477 8.09 13.10 9.17
CA PRO A 477 9.09 14.05 9.68
C PRO A 477 10.53 13.73 9.25
N GLU A 478 11.39 14.76 9.26
CA GLU A 478 12.74 14.73 8.67
C GLU A 478 13.68 13.69 9.30
N ASP A 479 13.52 13.43 10.60
CA ASP A 479 14.34 12.53 11.41
C ASP A 479 13.56 11.28 11.91
N GLN A 480 12.34 11.04 11.41
CA GLN A 480 11.53 9.91 11.88
C GLN A 480 11.95 8.61 11.18
N GLU A 481 12.46 7.65 11.97
CA GLU A 481 12.55 6.26 11.53
C GLU A 481 11.14 5.70 11.29
N VAL A 482 10.93 5.16 10.09
CA VAL A 482 9.67 4.48 9.71
C VAL A 482 9.95 2.99 9.59
N ASN A 483 9.21 2.16 10.31
CA ASN A 483 9.39 0.71 10.25
C ASN A 483 9.01 0.17 8.86
N ILE A 484 9.81 -0.76 8.33
CA ILE A 484 9.58 -1.31 6.99
C ILE A 484 8.22 -2.03 6.89
N SER A 485 7.80 -2.82 7.87
CA SER A 485 6.52 -3.57 7.78
C SER A 485 5.30 -2.65 7.85
N GLU A 486 5.35 -1.62 8.71
CA GLU A 486 4.34 -0.56 8.79
C GLU A 486 4.23 0.20 7.45
N PHE A 487 5.36 0.60 6.86
CA PHE A 487 5.37 1.31 5.59
C PHE A 487 4.92 0.44 4.41
N VAL A 488 5.26 -0.85 4.39
CA VAL A 488 4.75 -1.80 3.38
C VAL A 488 3.24 -1.94 3.51
N THR A 489 2.72 -2.13 4.72
CA THR A 489 1.27 -2.22 4.99
C THR A 489 0.55 -0.96 4.51
N TYR A 490 1.09 0.22 4.83
CA TYR A 490 0.61 1.50 4.35
C TYR A 490 0.57 1.61 2.80
N CYS A 491 1.64 1.20 2.12
CA CYS A 491 1.69 1.22 0.65
C CYS A 491 0.62 0.32 -0.01
N ILE A 492 0.28 -0.79 0.65
CA ILE A 492 -0.76 -1.74 0.20
C ILE A 492 -2.14 -1.12 0.40
N GLU A 493 -2.45 -0.60 1.59
CA GLU A 493 -3.75 0.01 1.91
C GLU A 493 -4.07 1.23 1.03
N GLU A 494 -3.09 2.11 0.79
CA GLU A 494 -3.28 3.26 -0.08
C GLU A 494 -3.41 2.86 -1.56
N GLY A 495 -2.96 1.66 -1.95
CA GLY A 495 -2.97 1.18 -3.33
C GLY A 495 -1.82 1.73 -4.18
N LEU A 496 -0.64 1.95 -3.56
CA LEU A 496 0.56 2.40 -4.26
C LEU A 496 1.22 1.29 -5.09
N ILE A 497 1.00 0.03 -4.67
CA ILE A 497 1.58 -1.17 -5.25
C ILE A 497 0.44 -2.15 -5.56
N ALA A 498 0.37 -2.65 -6.80
CA ALA A 498 -0.67 -3.58 -7.25
C ALA A 498 -0.11 -5.00 -7.51
N GLY A 499 -0.91 -6.02 -7.17
CA GLY A 499 -0.61 -7.45 -7.33
C GLY A 499 -1.29 -8.34 -6.28
N ASN A 500 -1.05 -9.65 -6.29
CA ASN A 500 -1.50 -10.60 -5.26
C ASN A 500 -0.74 -10.39 -3.93
N THR A 501 -1.10 -11.06 -2.83
CA THR A 501 -0.51 -10.76 -1.50
C THR A 501 0.97 -11.12 -1.42
N ALA A 502 1.35 -12.34 -1.81
CA ALA A 502 2.74 -12.81 -1.74
C ALA A 502 3.68 -11.96 -2.63
N ASP A 503 3.29 -11.70 -3.88
CA ASP A 503 4.11 -10.92 -4.81
C ASP A 503 4.07 -9.42 -4.45
N VAL A 504 3.04 -8.89 -3.79
CA VAL A 504 3.01 -7.48 -3.35
C VAL A 504 3.91 -7.24 -2.13
N TYR A 505 3.92 -8.11 -1.12
CA TYR A 505 4.89 -7.96 -0.02
C TYR A 505 6.32 -8.06 -0.58
N LYS A 506 6.59 -9.08 -1.42
CA LYS A 506 7.88 -9.22 -2.11
C LYS A 506 8.24 -7.97 -2.93
N ARG A 507 7.34 -7.49 -3.80
CA ARG A 507 7.53 -6.28 -4.61
C ARG A 507 7.71 -5.02 -3.76
N SER A 508 7.07 -4.92 -2.61
CA SER A 508 7.26 -3.79 -1.69
C SER A 508 8.66 -3.81 -1.08
N HIS A 509 9.15 -4.98 -0.66
CA HIS A 509 10.54 -5.15 -0.24
C HIS A 509 11.54 -4.94 -1.39
N GLU A 510 11.24 -5.35 -2.62
CA GLU A 510 12.04 -5.07 -3.81
C GLU A 510 12.10 -3.55 -4.10
N ILE A 511 10.98 -2.83 -4.02
CA ILE A 511 10.89 -1.37 -4.19
C ILE A 511 11.75 -0.66 -3.13
N ILE A 512 11.61 -1.02 -1.85
CA ILE A 512 12.40 -0.48 -0.75
C ILE A 512 13.90 -0.78 -0.97
N THR A 513 14.23 -2.01 -1.37
CA THR A 513 15.60 -2.43 -1.71
C THR A 513 16.17 -1.61 -2.86
N VAL A 514 15.40 -1.30 -3.90
CA VAL A 514 15.83 -0.43 -5.01
C VAL A 514 16.09 0.99 -4.52
N LEU A 515 15.26 1.56 -3.65
CA LEU A 515 15.46 2.90 -3.09
C LEU A 515 16.69 2.97 -2.17
N ILE A 516 16.96 1.93 -1.39
CA ILE A 516 18.18 1.81 -0.57
C ILE A 516 19.42 1.66 -1.45
N ARG A 517 19.35 0.79 -2.48
CA ARG A 517 20.43 0.64 -3.47
C ARG A 517 20.72 1.96 -4.18
N ALA A 518 19.69 2.73 -4.57
CA ALA A 518 19.84 4.06 -5.16
C ALA A 518 20.36 5.15 -4.20
N PHE A 519 20.52 4.85 -2.90
CA PHE A 519 20.89 5.81 -1.84
C PHE A 519 19.87 6.97 -1.71
N LEU A 520 18.60 6.66 -1.97
CA LEU A 520 17.44 7.55 -1.75
C LEU A 520 16.78 7.31 -0.39
N LEU A 521 16.99 6.14 0.20
CA LEU A 521 16.66 5.78 1.57
C LEU A 521 17.89 5.14 2.22
N GLU A 522 17.99 5.27 3.54
CA GLU A 522 19.00 4.59 4.36
C GLU A 522 18.28 3.65 5.36
N THR A 523 18.91 2.53 5.71
CA THR A 523 18.41 1.56 6.69
C THR A 523 19.06 1.76 8.04
N THR A 524 18.30 1.70 9.13
CA THR A 524 18.83 1.66 10.49
C THR A 524 18.99 0.22 10.99
N SER A 525 19.62 0.04 12.15
CA SER A 525 19.83 -1.29 12.77
C SER A 525 18.52 -2.03 13.09
N ASN A 526 17.40 -1.32 13.15
CA ASN A 526 16.15 -1.81 13.72
C ASN A 526 15.12 -2.20 12.64
N SER A 527 15.57 -2.49 11.41
CA SER A 527 14.70 -2.72 10.23
C SER A 527 13.75 -1.54 9.92
N SER A 528 14.20 -0.31 10.20
CA SER A 528 13.54 0.93 9.79
C SER A 528 14.25 1.58 8.61
N ILE A 529 13.53 2.42 7.87
CA ILE A 529 14.06 3.32 6.85
C ILE A 529 14.05 4.77 7.35
N ILE A 530 15.01 5.55 6.87
CA ILE A 530 15.10 7.01 7.05
C ILE A 530 15.41 7.68 5.71
N MET A 531 14.86 8.88 5.48
CA MET A 531 15.12 9.67 4.28
C MET A 531 15.92 10.93 4.63
N HIS A 532 17.12 11.05 4.09
CA HIS A 532 17.99 12.18 4.40
C HIS A 532 17.43 13.50 3.78
N ASP A 533 17.30 14.54 4.60
CA ASP A 533 16.97 15.98 4.38
C ASP A 533 16.73 16.45 2.94
N MET A 534 17.76 16.73 2.11
CA MET A 534 17.57 17.25 0.76
C MET A 534 17.17 16.20 -0.29
N ILE A 535 17.13 14.91 0.08
CA ILE A 535 16.39 13.89 -0.70
C ILE A 535 14.90 14.09 -0.41
N ARG A 536 14.54 14.38 0.84
CA ARG A 536 13.21 14.81 1.24
C ARG A 536 12.84 16.19 0.67
N ASP A 537 13.73 17.19 0.66
CA ASP A 537 13.49 18.47 -0.03
C ASP A 537 13.22 18.24 -1.53
N MET A 538 13.98 17.35 -2.18
CA MET A 538 13.79 17.00 -3.59
C MET A 538 12.42 16.36 -3.79
N ALA A 539 12.04 15.40 -2.94
CA ALA A 539 10.71 14.80 -2.97
C ALA A 539 9.59 15.85 -2.79
N LEU A 540 9.70 16.73 -1.79
CA LEU A 540 8.73 17.80 -1.53
C LEU A 540 8.67 18.83 -2.68
N ALA A 541 9.81 19.16 -3.29
CA ALA A 541 9.87 20.04 -4.47
C ALA A 541 9.23 19.38 -5.70
N ILE A 542 9.37 18.05 -5.88
CA ILE A 542 8.65 17.28 -6.91
C ILE A 542 7.14 17.30 -6.63
N LEU A 543 6.72 17.15 -5.37
CA LEU A 543 5.30 17.20 -4.99
C LEU A 543 4.65 18.57 -5.25
N LEU A 544 5.40 19.67 -5.18
CA LEU A 544 4.92 21.01 -5.56
C LEU A 544 4.74 21.22 -7.08
N GLN A 545 5.27 20.35 -7.93
CA GLN A 545 5.05 20.47 -9.38
C GLN A 545 3.59 20.15 -9.73
N GLU A 546 3.11 20.66 -10.87
CA GLU A 546 1.71 20.50 -11.32
C GLU A 546 1.24 19.03 -11.41
N LYS A 547 2.17 18.10 -11.68
CA LYS A 547 1.92 16.65 -11.75
C LYS A 547 2.32 15.91 -10.45
N GLY A 548 2.92 16.60 -9.47
CA GLY A 548 3.47 16.00 -8.24
C GLY A 548 2.42 15.27 -7.39
N SER A 549 1.22 15.82 -7.29
CA SER A 549 0.09 15.21 -6.58
C SER A 549 -0.43 13.91 -7.21
N GLN A 550 -0.15 13.65 -8.50
CA GLN A 550 -0.58 12.42 -9.18
C GLN A 550 0.15 11.18 -8.62
N PHE A 551 1.40 11.34 -8.18
CA PHE A 551 2.15 10.29 -7.48
C PHE A 551 1.53 9.94 -6.11
N LEU A 552 0.87 10.90 -5.46
CA LEU A 552 0.11 10.66 -4.23
C LEU A 552 -1.24 9.96 -4.47
N LEU A 553 -1.70 9.90 -5.73
CA LEU A 553 -2.97 9.34 -6.16
C LEU A 553 -2.78 8.17 -7.13
N ARG A 554 -1.74 7.34 -6.88
CA ARG A 554 -1.35 6.24 -7.74
C ARG A 554 -2.50 5.28 -8.07
N ALA A 555 -3.32 4.94 -7.08
CA ALA A 555 -4.47 4.04 -7.20
C ALA A 555 -5.58 4.54 -8.17
N TYR A 556 -5.60 5.84 -8.48
CA TYR A 556 -6.60 6.47 -9.35
C TYR A 556 -6.00 7.02 -10.66
N SER A 557 -4.67 6.96 -10.79
CA SER A 557 -3.93 7.49 -11.94
C SER A 557 -3.77 6.41 -13.00
N LYS A 558 -4.24 6.68 -14.23
CA LYS A 558 -4.06 5.76 -15.35
C LYS A 558 -2.58 5.40 -15.53
N PRO A 559 -2.23 4.13 -15.77
CA PRO A 559 -0.94 3.83 -16.36
C PRO A 559 -0.90 4.49 -17.73
N VAL A 560 0.00 5.47 -17.91
CA VAL A 560 0.24 6.06 -19.22
C VAL A 560 0.79 4.94 -20.11
N SER A 561 -0.03 4.48 -21.06
CA SER A 561 0.40 3.51 -22.05
C SER A 561 1.62 4.04 -22.80
N ARG A 562 2.62 3.18 -23.04
CA ARG A 562 3.82 3.50 -23.82
C ARG A 562 3.49 3.67 -25.31
N GLU A 563 2.69 4.67 -25.65
CA GLU A 563 2.63 5.19 -27.02
C GLU A 563 3.89 6.03 -27.28
N ASN A 564 4.88 5.37 -27.89
CA ASN A 564 6.02 5.99 -28.58
C ASN A 564 6.74 7.11 -27.80
N HIS A 565 7.78 6.73 -27.05
CA HIS A 565 8.81 7.62 -26.49
C HIS A 565 9.56 8.48 -27.55
N SER A 566 9.16 8.47 -28.82
CA SER A 566 9.70 9.27 -29.92
C SER A 566 8.86 10.50 -30.30
N SER A 567 7.64 10.68 -29.78
CA SER A 567 6.75 11.78 -30.22
C SER A 567 6.11 12.66 -29.13
N LEU A 568 6.39 12.43 -27.83
CA LEU A 568 5.91 13.29 -26.73
C LEU A 568 7.03 13.90 -25.86
N VAL A 569 8.17 14.20 -26.48
CA VAL A 569 8.91 15.41 -26.07
C VAL A 569 8.13 16.62 -26.60
N LEU A 570 7.02 16.95 -25.92
CA LEU A 570 6.63 18.34 -25.86
C LEU A 570 7.85 19.11 -25.35
N ARG A 571 8.24 20.16 -26.07
CA ARG A 571 9.24 21.12 -25.58
C ARG A 571 8.63 21.89 -24.42
N GLU A 572 8.57 21.27 -23.25
CA GLU A 572 8.58 22.01 -21.99
C GLU A 572 9.84 22.89 -22.02
N SER A 573 9.66 24.20 -21.83
CA SER A 573 10.79 25.12 -21.76
C SER A 573 11.72 24.68 -20.62
N PRO A 574 13.06 24.72 -20.79
CA PRO A 574 13.99 24.37 -19.71
C PRO A 574 13.76 25.14 -18.41
N GLU A 575 13.14 26.32 -18.51
CA GLU A 575 12.79 27.22 -17.41
C GLU A 575 11.63 26.70 -16.53
N ASN A 576 10.72 25.87 -17.05
CA ASN A 576 9.57 25.35 -16.29
C ASN A 576 9.88 24.13 -15.41
N ASN A 577 11.04 23.50 -15.57
CA ASN A 577 11.43 22.28 -14.86
C ASN A 577 12.44 22.51 -13.72
N ARG A 578 12.63 23.76 -13.28
CA ARG A 578 13.49 24.08 -12.13
C ARG A 578 12.74 23.84 -10.82
N LEU A 579 13.21 22.87 -10.04
CA LEU A 579 12.78 22.65 -8.67
C LEU A 579 13.18 23.85 -7.80
N LEU A 580 12.20 24.35 -7.04
CA LEU A 580 12.40 25.32 -5.97
C LEU A 580 12.12 24.61 -4.65
N ILE A 581 12.99 24.80 -3.67
CA ILE A 581 12.76 24.33 -2.31
C ILE A 581 11.48 24.99 -1.78
N PRO A 582 10.56 24.23 -1.17
CA PRO A 582 9.42 24.81 -0.49
C PRO A 582 9.85 25.79 0.59
N ASP A 583 9.23 26.97 0.66
CA ASP A 583 9.30 27.75 1.90
C ASP A 583 8.72 26.89 3.03
N GLY A 584 9.38 26.88 4.18
CA GLY A 584 9.06 25.94 5.28
C GLY A 584 7.64 26.08 5.86
N CYS A 585 6.88 27.09 5.46
CA CYS A 585 5.48 27.27 5.85
C CYS A 585 4.47 26.63 4.87
N GLN A 586 4.90 26.23 3.67
CA GLN A 586 4.03 25.65 2.63
C GLN A 586 3.53 24.24 2.97
N PHE A 587 4.21 23.55 3.90
CA PHE A 587 3.92 22.17 4.27
C PHE A 587 3.71 22.00 5.77
N ILE A 588 2.69 21.23 6.15
CA ILE A 588 2.61 20.58 7.46
C ILE A 588 2.88 19.09 7.26
N LEU A 589 4.05 18.61 7.72
CA LEU A 589 4.50 17.23 7.58
C LEU A 589 4.60 16.61 8.98
N LYS A 590 3.46 16.17 9.52
CA LYS A 590 3.35 15.54 10.83
C LYS A 590 2.63 14.19 10.73
N ALA A 591 2.87 13.45 9.65
CA ALA A 591 2.43 12.06 9.53
C ALA A 591 3.10 11.20 10.62
N GLY A 592 2.41 10.21 11.17
CA GLY A 592 2.98 9.27 12.14
C GLY A 592 3.42 9.89 13.47
N SER A 593 3.08 11.15 13.73
CA SER A 593 3.60 11.96 14.85
C SER A 593 2.82 11.78 16.16
N ARG A 594 1.90 10.80 16.22
CA ARG A 594 1.08 10.43 17.40
C ARG A 594 0.24 11.58 18.00
N LEU A 595 -0.04 12.63 17.22
CA LEU A 595 -0.77 13.82 17.66
C LEU A 595 -2.19 13.47 18.10
N THR A 596 -2.61 13.97 19.26
CA THR A 596 -4.01 13.87 19.75
C THR A 596 -4.83 15.12 19.42
N GLN A 597 -4.18 16.25 19.16
CA GLN A 597 -4.77 17.54 18.81
C GLN A 597 -4.15 18.10 17.53
N PRO A 598 -4.91 18.84 16.71
CA PRO A 598 -4.44 19.38 15.44
C PRO A 598 -3.42 20.52 15.66
N PRO A 599 -2.56 20.83 14.66
CA PRO A 599 -1.70 22.00 14.68
C PRO A 599 -2.47 23.32 14.82
N SER A 600 -1.80 24.39 15.24
CA SER A 600 -2.41 25.70 15.43
C SER A 600 -2.96 26.27 14.12
N VAL A 601 -4.08 27.00 14.17
CA VAL A 601 -4.72 27.57 12.97
C VAL A 601 -3.79 28.51 12.19
N GLU A 602 -2.83 29.14 12.86
CA GLU A 602 -1.80 29.98 12.25
C GLU A 602 -0.78 29.22 11.39
N GLU A 603 -0.50 27.94 11.72
CA GLU A 603 0.29 27.04 10.87
C GLU A 603 -0.51 26.72 9.60
N TRP A 604 -1.77 26.31 9.75
CA TRP A 604 -2.63 25.90 8.63
C TRP A 604 -2.79 27.00 7.58
N GLY A 605 -2.93 28.26 8.01
CA GLY A 605 -3.20 29.38 7.10
C GLY A 605 -2.04 29.78 6.17
N LYS A 606 -0.84 29.20 6.35
CA LYS A 606 0.33 29.44 5.49
C LYS A 606 0.63 28.27 4.54
N SER A 607 -0.04 27.13 4.70
CA SER A 607 0.31 25.88 4.03
C SER A 607 -0.53 25.59 2.78
N SER A 608 0.13 25.11 1.73
CA SER A 608 -0.48 24.59 0.51
C SER A 608 -0.71 23.08 0.55
N MET A 609 0.01 22.34 1.41
CA MET A 609 -0.24 20.91 1.65
C MET A 609 -0.13 20.55 3.13
N ILE A 610 -1.09 19.76 3.63
CA ILE A 610 -1.19 19.35 5.03
C ILE A 610 -1.30 17.83 5.10
N PHE A 611 -0.33 17.21 5.77
CA PHE A 611 -0.18 15.77 5.96
C PHE A 611 -0.21 15.45 7.46
N LEU A 612 -1.38 14.98 7.92
CA LEU A 612 -1.72 14.69 9.32
C LEU A 612 -2.26 13.26 9.50
N MET A 613 -2.01 12.37 8.54
CA MET A 613 -2.32 10.94 8.66
C MET A 613 -1.52 10.24 9.76
N ASP A 614 -1.95 9.04 10.15
CA ASP A 614 -1.24 8.21 11.14
C ASP A 614 -1.06 8.91 12.51
N ASN A 615 -2.12 9.61 12.92
CA ASN A 615 -2.21 10.30 14.20
C ASN A 615 -3.44 9.84 14.99
N ASN A 616 -3.54 10.33 16.22
CA ASN A 616 -4.60 10.03 17.18
C ASN A 616 -5.61 11.19 17.31
N LEU A 617 -5.79 12.00 16.27
CA LEU A 617 -6.61 13.22 16.32
C LEU A 617 -8.06 12.88 16.66
N SER A 618 -8.60 13.47 17.72
CA SER A 618 -10.01 13.35 18.10
C SER A 618 -10.88 14.49 17.53
N ALA A 619 -10.27 15.63 17.22
CA ALA A 619 -10.93 16.85 16.76
C ALA A 619 -10.12 17.56 15.65
N LEU A 620 -10.79 18.50 14.97
CA LEU A 620 -10.22 19.42 13.98
C LEU A 620 -10.53 20.88 14.41
N PRO A 621 -9.75 21.88 13.96
CA PRO A 621 -10.06 23.29 14.21
C PRO A 621 -11.43 23.67 13.61
N GLU A 622 -12.16 24.59 14.24
CA GLU A 622 -13.57 24.85 13.89
C GLU A 622 -13.75 25.50 12.51
N SER A 623 -12.92 26.49 12.17
CA SER A 623 -12.88 27.12 10.84
C SER A 623 -11.49 27.72 10.55
N PRO A 624 -10.51 26.90 10.14
CA PRO A 624 -9.17 27.37 9.83
C PRO A 624 -9.14 28.10 8.47
N SER A 625 -8.52 29.28 8.42
CA SER A 625 -8.47 30.08 7.19
C SER A 625 -7.28 29.67 6.31
N CYS A 626 -7.53 28.85 5.29
CA CYS A 626 -6.48 28.22 4.47
C CYS A 626 -6.74 28.42 2.96
N PRO A 627 -6.81 29.67 2.45
CA PRO A 627 -7.27 29.95 1.09
C PRO A 627 -6.37 29.37 -0.02
N GLY A 628 -5.09 29.06 0.28
CA GLY A 628 -4.14 28.47 -0.65
C GLY A 628 -3.92 26.95 -0.49
N LEU A 629 -4.69 26.28 0.37
CA LEU A 629 -4.54 24.83 0.61
C LEU A 629 -5.01 24.03 -0.62
N LEU A 630 -4.16 23.11 -1.09
CA LEU A 630 -4.39 22.25 -2.26
C LEU A 630 -4.62 20.77 -1.89
N THR A 631 -3.90 20.28 -0.87
CA THR A 631 -3.93 18.87 -0.44
C THR A 631 -4.10 18.77 1.07
N LEU A 632 -5.05 17.95 1.53
CA LEU A 632 -5.29 17.66 2.95
C LEU A 632 -5.43 16.14 3.17
N PHE A 633 -4.46 15.54 3.85
CA PHE A 633 -4.42 14.13 4.21
C PHE A 633 -4.62 13.98 5.73
N LEU A 634 -5.68 13.25 6.10
CA LEU A 634 -6.16 13.04 7.47
C LEU A 634 -6.41 11.55 7.78
N GLN A 635 -6.01 10.63 6.90
CA GLN A 635 -6.37 9.22 7.02
C GLN A 635 -5.78 8.52 8.25
N ARG A 636 -6.39 7.39 8.64
CA ARG A 636 -6.07 6.57 9.84
C ARG A 636 -6.11 7.32 11.18
N ASN A 637 -6.74 8.50 11.23
CA ASN A 637 -7.14 9.14 12.49
C ASN A 637 -8.42 8.48 13.05
N PHE A 638 -8.29 7.28 13.61
CA PHE A 638 -9.41 6.46 14.10
C PHE A 638 -10.20 7.09 15.26
N ARG A 639 -9.63 8.08 15.96
CA ARG A 639 -10.32 8.86 17.00
C ARG A 639 -11.19 9.99 16.44
N LEU A 640 -11.01 10.40 15.18
CA LEU A 640 -11.76 11.49 14.56
C LEU A 640 -13.19 11.03 14.21
N ARG A 641 -14.17 11.55 14.96
CA ARG A 641 -15.59 11.16 14.84
C ARG A 641 -16.50 12.25 14.23
N VAL A 642 -16.05 13.50 14.23
CA VAL A 642 -16.82 14.68 13.78
C VAL A 642 -15.89 15.64 13.05
N ILE A 643 -16.35 16.15 11.90
CA ILE A 643 -15.73 17.30 11.22
C ILE A 643 -16.55 18.54 11.59
N PRO A 644 -15.95 19.64 12.09
CA PRO A 644 -16.69 20.85 12.42
C PRO A 644 -17.47 21.43 11.24
N MET A 645 -18.64 22.01 11.50
CA MET A 645 -19.56 22.44 10.44
C MET A 645 -18.96 23.54 9.54
N SER A 646 -18.07 24.39 10.05
CA SER A 646 -17.40 25.47 9.31
C SER A 646 -15.95 25.16 8.90
N PHE A 647 -15.52 23.90 8.99
CA PHE A 647 -14.14 23.50 8.71
C PHE A 647 -13.71 23.82 7.27
N PHE A 648 -14.62 23.64 6.30
CA PHE A 648 -14.32 23.84 4.87
C PHE A 648 -14.62 25.26 4.35
N ASP A 649 -15.13 26.17 5.18
CA ASP A 649 -15.62 27.50 4.72
C ASP A 649 -14.52 28.36 4.07
N CYS A 650 -13.26 28.16 4.44
CA CYS A 650 -12.12 28.97 4.02
C CYS A 650 -11.05 28.17 3.24
N MET A 651 -11.44 27.14 2.48
CA MET A 651 -10.53 26.28 1.69
C MET A 651 -10.92 26.13 0.19
N PRO A 652 -11.22 27.21 -0.56
CA PRO A 652 -11.76 27.12 -1.92
C PRO A 652 -10.83 26.46 -2.95
N CYS A 653 -9.52 26.43 -2.72
CA CYS A 653 -8.52 25.88 -3.62
C CYS A 653 -8.21 24.38 -3.38
N LEU A 654 -8.83 23.75 -2.39
CA LEU A 654 -8.54 22.35 -2.04
C LEU A 654 -8.92 21.43 -3.19
N LYS A 655 -7.94 20.70 -3.73
CA LYS A 655 -8.07 19.74 -4.83
C LYS A 655 -8.19 18.30 -4.34
N VAL A 656 -7.49 17.95 -3.27
CA VAL A 656 -7.40 16.57 -2.78
C VAL A 656 -7.69 16.50 -1.29
N LEU A 657 -8.69 15.71 -0.90
CA LEU A 657 -9.06 15.43 0.49
C LEU A 657 -9.08 13.91 0.74
N ASN A 658 -8.21 13.43 1.63
CA ASN A 658 -8.19 12.03 2.07
C ASN A 658 -8.56 11.94 3.56
N LEU A 659 -9.66 11.25 3.85
CA LEU A 659 -10.24 11.03 5.17
C LEU A 659 -10.35 9.52 5.49
N SER A 660 -9.65 8.66 4.74
CA SER A 660 -9.76 7.20 4.85
C SER A 660 -9.48 6.68 6.27
N ASN A 661 -10.12 5.58 6.67
CA ASN A 661 -9.92 4.91 7.97
C ASN A 661 -10.11 5.86 9.17
N THR A 662 -10.96 6.88 9.02
CA THR A 662 -11.46 7.71 10.13
C THR A 662 -12.84 7.22 10.55
N ARG A 663 -13.31 7.62 11.74
CA ARG A 663 -14.62 7.19 12.28
C ARG A 663 -15.67 8.29 12.20
N ILE A 664 -15.58 9.15 11.18
CA ILE A 664 -16.51 10.26 10.94
C ILE A 664 -17.92 9.73 10.66
N LYS A 665 -18.93 10.39 11.22
CA LYS A 665 -20.35 9.99 11.06
C LYS A 665 -21.03 10.62 9.84
N SER A 666 -20.57 11.79 9.42
CA SER A 666 -21.15 12.60 8.35
C SER A 666 -20.14 13.63 7.84
N LEU A 667 -20.33 14.08 6.60
CA LEU A 667 -19.66 15.27 6.07
C LEU A 667 -20.53 16.52 6.30
N PRO A 668 -19.95 17.68 6.63
CA PRO A 668 -20.70 18.93 6.77
C PRO A 668 -21.14 19.48 5.41
N ARG A 669 -22.25 20.23 5.36
CA ARG A 669 -22.79 20.83 4.13
C ARG A 669 -21.83 21.82 3.45
N THR A 670 -20.90 22.38 4.22
CA THR A 670 -19.82 23.27 3.77
C THR A 670 -18.80 22.55 2.88
N ILE A 671 -18.89 21.22 2.69
CA ILE A 671 -18.20 20.52 1.60
C ILE A 671 -18.42 21.21 0.25
N SER A 672 -19.60 21.81 0.03
CA SER A 672 -19.93 22.62 -1.16
C SER A 672 -19.05 23.86 -1.40
N LYS A 673 -18.24 24.27 -0.42
CA LYS A 673 -17.28 25.38 -0.55
C LYS A 673 -15.97 24.94 -1.20
N LEU A 674 -15.70 23.65 -1.29
CA LEU A 674 -14.50 23.07 -1.92
C LEU A 674 -14.65 23.05 -3.46
N VAL A 675 -14.87 24.22 -4.05
CA VAL A 675 -15.21 24.37 -5.49
C VAL A 675 -14.12 23.85 -6.44
N SER A 676 -12.89 23.69 -5.96
CA SER A 676 -11.75 23.14 -6.70
C SER A 676 -11.50 21.64 -6.46
N LEU A 677 -12.36 20.94 -5.72
CA LEU A 677 -12.09 19.55 -5.32
C LEU A 677 -12.16 18.59 -6.51
N GLU A 678 -11.05 17.92 -6.77
CA GLU A 678 -10.85 16.95 -7.85
C GLU A 678 -10.90 15.50 -7.30
N THR A 679 -10.49 15.28 -6.05
CA THR A 679 -10.42 13.95 -5.43
C THR A 679 -10.89 13.96 -3.97
N LEU A 680 -11.86 13.11 -3.66
CA LEU A 680 -12.39 12.87 -2.31
C LEU A 680 -12.31 11.36 -1.97
N ILE A 681 -11.49 11.02 -0.97
CA ILE A 681 -11.23 9.63 -0.57
C ILE A 681 -11.73 9.43 0.87
N LEU A 682 -12.65 8.48 1.03
CA LEU A 682 -13.38 8.16 2.26
C LEU A 682 -13.37 6.65 2.54
N ARG A 683 -12.31 5.95 2.09
CA ARG A 683 -12.17 4.50 2.25
C ARG A 683 -12.27 4.09 3.72
N HIS A 684 -12.93 2.98 4.03
CA HIS A 684 -13.07 2.43 5.38
C HIS A 684 -13.54 3.45 6.44
N CYS A 685 -14.35 4.44 6.03
CA CYS A 685 -15.07 5.31 6.96
C CYS A 685 -16.33 4.60 7.45
N GLU A 686 -16.15 3.55 8.25
CA GLU A 686 -17.19 2.59 8.68
C GLU A 686 -18.44 3.28 9.25
N ARG A 687 -18.28 4.42 9.94
CA ARG A 687 -19.41 5.12 10.58
C ARG A 687 -20.12 6.14 9.68
N LEU A 688 -19.65 6.34 8.45
CA LEU A 688 -20.23 7.28 7.48
C LEU A 688 -21.47 6.64 6.85
N SER A 689 -22.64 7.08 7.29
CA SER A 689 -23.93 6.46 6.93
C SER A 689 -24.78 7.23 5.93
N MET A 690 -24.44 8.50 5.68
CA MET A 690 -25.12 9.40 4.75
C MET A 690 -24.13 10.40 4.12
N LEU A 691 -24.38 10.76 2.87
CA LEU A 691 -23.72 11.89 2.19
C LEU A 691 -24.67 13.10 2.16
N PRO A 692 -24.17 14.33 2.33
CA PRO A 692 -24.97 15.53 2.11
C PRO A 692 -25.26 15.71 0.60
N SER A 693 -26.48 16.14 0.24
CA SER A 693 -26.83 16.49 -1.15
C SER A 693 -25.95 17.61 -1.72
N ASP A 694 -25.43 18.48 -0.84
CA ASP A 694 -24.44 19.52 -1.15
C ASP A 694 -23.21 19.00 -1.93
N ILE A 695 -22.90 17.69 -1.86
CA ILE A 695 -21.81 17.06 -2.62
C ILE A 695 -21.94 17.26 -4.14
N GLY A 696 -23.17 17.34 -4.68
CA GLY A 696 -23.39 17.54 -6.11
C GLY A 696 -22.86 18.88 -6.65
N SER A 697 -22.60 19.85 -5.77
CA SER A 697 -21.98 21.14 -6.15
C SER A 697 -20.51 21.04 -6.57
N LEU A 698 -19.83 19.93 -6.27
CA LEU A 698 -18.41 19.68 -6.57
C LEU A 698 -18.16 19.37 -8.05
N LYS A 699 -18.41 20.33 -8.94
CA LYS A 699 -18.43 20.12 -10.40
C LYS A 699 -17.11 19.64 -11.00
N LEU A 700 -15.97 19.81 -10.32
CA LEU A 700 -14.65 19.37 -10.77
C LEU A 700 -14.23 18.00 -10.23
N LEU A 701 -15.08 17.32 -9.43
CA LEU A 701 -14.75 16.05 -8.81
C LEU A 701 -14.60 14.94 -9.85
N GLN A 702 -13.42 14.32 -9.88
CA GLN A 702 -13.04 13.22 -10.76
C GLN A 702 -13.02 11.88 -10.02
N VAL A 703 -12.63 11.89 -8.74
CA VAL A 703 -12.53 10.68 -7.90
C VAL A 703 -13.40 10.84 -6.66
N LEU A 704 -14.33 9.89 -6.47
CA LEU A 704 -15.09 9.71 -5.24
C LEU A 704 -14.99 8.24 -4.79
N ASP A 705 -14.22 7.98 -3.74
CA ASP A 705 -14.00 6.63 -3.22
C ASP A 705 -14.64 6.46 -1.83
N LEU A 706 -15.68 5.63 -1.78
CA LEU A 706 -16.51 5.29 -0.62
C LEU A 706 -16.47 3.77 -0.36
N ARG A 707 -15.37 3.09 -0.69
CA ARG A 707 -15.19 1.68 -0.32
C ARG A 707 -15.16 1.53 1.20
N GLY A 708 -15.82 0.51 1.75
CA GLY A 708 -15.84 0.26 3.19
C GLY A 708 -16.62 1.29 4.03
N THR A 709 -17.49 2.11 3.41
CA THR A 709 -18.47 2.94 4.13
C THR A 709 -19.79 2.21 4.36
N GLU A 710 -20.61 2.72 5.27
CA GLU A 710 -21.96 2.22 5.56
C GLU A 710 -23.07 3.10 4.98
N ILE A 711 -22.93 3.57 3.73
CA ILE A 711 -23.91 4.48 3.13
C ILE A 711 -25.30 3.81 3.03
N SER A 712 -26.33 4.50 3.51
CA SER A 712 -27.70 3.98 3.56
C SER A 712 -28.54 4.31 2.31
N LEU A 713 -28.20 5.39 1.60
CA LEU A 713 -28.84 5.90 0.39
C LEU A 713 -27.86 6.82 -0.36
N LEU A 714 -27.83 6.73 -1.69
CA LEU A 714 -27.10 7.67 -2.54
C LEU A 714 -27.96 8.91 -2.86
N PRO A 715 -27.50 10.15 -2.60
CA PRO A 715 -28.24 11.34 -2.98
C PRO A 715 -28.26 11.55 -4.50
N ASP A 716 -29.42 11.99 -5.03
CA ASP A 716 -29.67 12.19 -6.47
C ASP A 716 -28.70 13.19 -7.12
N GLU A 717 -28.20 14.14 -6.33
CA GLU A 717 -27.27 15.20 -6.72
C GLU A 717 -25.88 14.67 -7.09
N ILE A 718 -25.54 13.42 -6.73
CA ILE A 718 -24.35 12.71 -7.25
C ILE A 718 -24.38 12.67 -8.78
N GLY A 719 -25.56 12.53 -9.38
CA GLY A 719 -25.73 12.54 -10.83
C GLY A 719 -25.51 13.92 -11.48
N GLU A 720 -25.06 14.94 -10.74
CA GLU A 720 -24.59 16.21 -11.28
C GLU A 720 -23.04 16.30 -11.40
N LEU A 721 -22.32 15.27 -10.96
CA LEU A 721 -20.85 15.19 -10.98
C LEU A 721 -20.35 14.74 -12.37
N SER A 722 -20.53 15.59 -13.39
CA SER A 722 -20.30 15.23 -14.79
C SER A 722 -18.85 14.88 -15.18
N TYR A 723 -17.87 15.23 -14.34
CA TYR A 723 -16.45 14.94 -14.56
C TYR A 723 -15.94 13.70 -13.81
N LEU A 724 -16.82 13.01 -13.07
CA LEU A 724 -16.47 11.85 -12.26
C LEU A 724 -16.00 10.68 -13.16
N THR A 725 -14.74 10.28 -12.99
CA THR A 725 -14.10 9.19 -13.73
C THR A 725 -13.96 7.91 -12.89
N TYR A 726 -13.84 8.06 -11.57
CA TYR A 726 -13.81 6.97 -10.59
C TYR A 726 -14.90 7.17 -9.54
N PHE A 727 -15.76 6.15 -9.37
CA PHE A 727 -16.78 6.10 -8.33
C PHE A 727 -16.92 4.68 -7.79
N ASP A 728 -16.54 4.43 -6.53
CA ASP A 728 -16.77 3.15 -5.86
C ASP A 728 -17.50 3.41 -4.53
N ILE A 729 -18.58 2.68 -4.26
CA ILE A 729 -19.43 2.85 -3.08
C ILE A 729 -19.82 1.51 -2.45
N CYS A 730 -19.65 1.44 -1.12
CA CYS A 730 -20.27 0.44 -0.27
C CYS A 730 -21.56 0.96 0.36
N PHE A 731 -22.65 0.19 0.23
CA PHE A 731 -23.88 0.38 0.98
C PHE A 731 -23.91 -0.47 2.25
N TYR A 732 -24.48 0.09 3.32
CA TYR A 732 -24.76 -0.63 4.56
C TYR A 732 -25.72 -1.81 4.35
N GLY A 733 -25.39 -2.96 4.91
CA GLY A 733 -26.33 -4.07 5.08
C GLY A 733 -26.29 -4.60 6.51
N SER A 734 -27.46 -4.86 7.08
CA SER A 734 -27.61 -5.54 8.36
C SER A 734 -28.61 -6.68 8.26
N ILE A 735 -28.24 -7.81 8.85
CA ILE A 735 -29.06 -9.02 8.93
C ILE A 735 -30.21 -8.83 9.95
N ASN A 736 -30.20 -7.75 10.74
CA ASN A 736 -31.25 -7.44 11.71
C ASN A 736 -32.48 -6.79 11.06
N ARG A 737 -33.56 -7.56 10.97
CA ARG A 737 -34.87 -7.12 10.45
C ARG A 737 -35.43 -5.87 11.14
N ARG A 738 -35.02 -5.57 12.38
CA ARG A 738 -35.43 -4.35 13.12
C ARG A 738 -34.73 -3.08 12.62
N GLU A 739 -33.52 -3.19 12.09
CA GLU A 739 -32.76 -2.07 11.55
C GLU A 739 -33.18 -1.77 10.12
N HIS A 740 -33.42 -2.81 9.30
CA HIS A 740 -33.94 -2.68 7.94
C HIS A 740 -35.23 -1.83 7.87
N LEU A 741 -36.12 -1.94 8.87
CA LEU A 741 -37.35 -1.12 8.97
C LEU A 741 -37.10 0.39 9.15
N LYS A 742 -35.90 0.81 9.54
CA LYS A 742 -35.50 2.22 9.70
C LYS A 742 -34.76 2.77 8.48
N LEU A 743 -34.39 1.92 7.53
CA LEU A 743 -33.59 2.30 6.36
C LEU A 743 -34.46 2.86 5.22
N PRO A 744 -33.89 3.68 4.32
CA PRO A 744 -34.54 4.09 3.07
C PRO A 744 -34.99 2.89 2.22
N GLN A 745 -36.10 3.02 1.49
CA GLN A 745 -36.70 1.88 0.75
C GLN A 745 -35.97 1.44 -0.52
N GLY A 746 -34.95 2.19 -0.95
CA GLY A 746 -34.08 1.91 -2.09
C GLY A 746 -32.69 2.49 -1.86
N LEU A 747 -31.69 2.01 -2.61
CA LEU A 747 -30.29 2.43 -2.47
C LEU A 747 -29.88 3.56 -3.42
N ILE A 748 -30.39 3.52 -4.66
CA ILE A 748 -30.04 4.42 -5.77
C ILE A 748 -31.31 4.74 -6.55
N SER A 749 -31.62 6.02 -6.74
CA SER A 749 -32.72 6.48 -7.60
C SER A 749 -32.39 6.28 -9.08
N SER A 750 -33.40 6.01 -9.90
CA SER A 750 -33.20 5.84 -11.34
C SER A 750 -32.82 7.16 -12.03
N GLY A 751 -31.92 7.07 -13.00
CA GLY A 751 -31.41 8.19 -13.80
C GLY A 751 -30.15 8.85 -13.23
N ILE A 752 -29.61 8.42 -12.09
CA ILE A 752 -28.38 8.98 -11.52
C ILE A 752 -27.15 8.53 -12.33
N ILE A 753 -26.93 7.21 -12.41
CA ILE A 753 -25.70 6.63 -12.96
C ILE A 753 -25.55 6.96 -14.45
N SER A 754 -26.65 7.01 -15.18
CA SER A 754 -26.64 7.36 -16.61
C SER A 754 -26.32 8.83 -16.93
N ARG A 755 -26.23 9.73 -15.93
CA ARG A 755 -25.72 11.10 -16.11
C ARG A 755 -24.19 11.18 -15.99
N LEU A 756 -23.55 10.19 -15.38
CA LEU A 756 -22.10 10.16 -15.10
C LEU A 756 -21.28 9.69 -16.31
N CYS A 757 -21.41 10.39 -17.43
CA CYS A 757 -20.92 9.96 -18.74
C CYS A 757 -19.38 9.86 -18.84
N ALA A 758 -18.63 10.44 -17.90
CA ALA A 758 -17.17 10.40 -17.84
C ALA A 758 -16.61 9.17 -17.09
N LEU A 759 -17.47 8.34 -16.48
CA LEU A 759 -17.05 7.20 -15.67
C LEU A 759 -16.24 6.18 -16.46
N GLN A 760 -15.13 5.77 -15.85
CA GLN A 760 -14.21 4.74 -16.32
C GLN A 760 -14.11 3.60 -15.30
N SER A 761 -14.21 3.91 -13.99
CA SER A 761 -14.32 2.93 -12.92
C SER A 761 -15.62 3.14 -12.14
N LEU A 762 -16.43 2.08 -12.03
CA LEU A 762 -17.65 2.06 -11.23
C LEU A 762 -17.67 0.84 -10.30
N GLY A 763 -17.70 1.08 -8.99
CA GLY A 763 -17.99 0.05 -7.99
C GLY A 763 -19.32 0.32 -7.30
N ILE A 764 -20.25 -0.63 -7.38
CA ILE A 764 -21.47 -0.63 -6.57
C ILE A 764 -21.45 -1.92 -5.75
N ARG A 765 -21.04 -1.79 -4.49
CA ARG A 765 -20.92 -2.88 -3.53
C ARG A 765 -22.08 -2.79 -2.56
N VAL A 766 -22.85 -3.87 -2.48
CA VAL A 766 -24.06 -3.99 -1.67
C VAL A 766 -23.97 -5.30 -0.89
N TRP A 767 -24.59 -5.34 0.29
CA TRP A 767 -24.71 -6.59 1.01
C TRP A 767 -25.61 -7.57 0.22
N PRO A 768 -25.16 -8.79 -0.08
CA PRO A 768 -25.97 -9.76 -0.80
C PRO A 768 -27.28 -10.07 -0.07
N GLY A 769 -28.40 -10.15 -0.79
CA GLY A 769 -29.73 -10.35 -0.19
C GLY A 769 -30.37 -9.11 0.47
N ASP A 770 -29.86 -7.91 0.22
CA ASP A 770 -30.55 -6.66 0.57
C ASP A 770 -31.73 -6.40 -0.39
N GLU A 771 -32.96 -6.55 0.12
CA GLU A 771 -34.21 -6.31 -0.63
C GLU A 771 -34.30 -4.92 -1.28
N ARG A 772 -33.53 -3.93 -0.82
CA ARG A 772 -33.48 -2.58 -1.40
C ARG A 772 -32.69 -2.54 -2.71
N TRP A 773 -31.71 -3.42 -2.87
CA TRP A 773 -30.95 -3.57 -4.12
C TRP A 773 -31.78 -4.27 -5.18
N ASP A 774 -32.45 -5.37 -4.83
CA ASP A 774 -33.29 -6.15 -5.76
C ASP A 774 -34.37 -5.29 -6.43
N LYS A 775 -34.90 -4.28 -5.71
CA LYS A 775 -35.87 -3.31 -6.23
C LYS A 775 -35.31 -2.38 -7.32
N CYS A 776 -34.03 -2.01 -7.28
CA CYS A 776 -33.44 -1.01 -8.18
C CYS A 776 -32.43 -1.56 -9.19
N VAL A 777 -31.75 -2.68 -8.91
CA VAL A 777 -30.64 -3.26 -9.71
C VAL A 777 -30.95 -3.34 -11.20
N LYS A 778 -32.17 -3.76 -11.57
CA LYS A 778 -32.61 -3.87 -12.97
C LYS A 778 -32.64 -2.52 -13.71
N SER A 779 -33.00 -1.43 -13.02
CA SER A 779 -32.90 -0.07 -13.60
C SER A 779 -31.44 0.34 -13.74
N ILE A 780 -30.64 0.10 -12.70
CA ILE A 780 -29.22 0.47 -12.69
C ILE A 780 -28.45 -0.25 -13.81
N ILE A 781 -28.75 -1.52 -14.12
CA ILE A 781 -28.15 -2.24 -15.25
C ILE A 781 -28.42 -1.52 -16.59
N TYR A 782 -29.62 -1.00 -16.83
CA TYR A 782 -29.91 -0.21 -18.04
C TYR A 782 -29.17 1.13 -18.09
N GLU A 783 -28.72 1.65 -16.95
CA GLU A 783 -27.96 2.89 -16.87
C GLU A 783 -26.47 2.65 -17.05
N VAL A 784 -25.90 1.67 -16.32
CA VAL A 784 -24.52 1.22 -16.50
C VAL A 784 -24.27 0.78 -17.95
N SER A 785 -25.24 0.12 -18.59
CA SER A 785 -25.15 -0.30 -19.99
C SER A 785 -25.00 0.86 -21.00
N LYS A 786 -25.31 2.12 -20.60
CA LYS A 786 -25.11 3.31 -21.44
C LYS A 786 -23.71 3.93 -21.28
N LEU A 787 -22.94 3.52 -20.28
CA LEU A 787 -21.59 4.04 -20.03
C LEU A 787 -20.60 3.38 -20.99
N THR A 788 -20.34 4.03 -22.12
CA THR A 788 -19.43 3.51 -23.17
C THR A 788 -17.94 3.65 -22.81
N GLY A 789 -17.58 4.48 -21.84
CA GLY A 789 -16.20 4.73 -21.41
C GLY A 789 -15.71 3.82 -20.27
N LEU A 790 -16.53 2.86 -19.83
CA LEU A 790 -16.28 2.07 -18.64
C LEU A 790 -15.22 0.99 -18.88
N THR A 791 -14.16 0.98 -18.06
CA THR A 791 -13.04 0.04 -18.11
C THR A 791 -12.94 -0.84 -16.86
N SER A 792 -13.51 -0.41 -15.73
CA SER A 792 -13.54 -1.16 -14.46
C SER A 792 -14.97 -1.19 -13.88
N LEU A 793 -15.48 -2.38 -13.52
CA LEU A 793 -16.84 -2.54 -12.96
C LEU A 793 -16.91 -3.58 -11.83
N SER A 794 -17.19 -3.16 -10.60
CA SER A 794 -17.60 -4.04 -9.50
C SER A 794 -19.11 -3.98 -9.31
N PHE A 795 -19.81 -5.12 -9.44
CA PHE A 795 -21.28 -5.14 -9.45
C PHE A 795 -21.86 -6.48 -8.94
N TYR A 796 -22.96 -6.40 -8.19
CA TYR A 796 -23.70 -7.56 -7.69
C TYR A 796 -24.98 -7.83 -8.51
N PHE A 797 -25.12 -9.07 -8.98
CA PHE A 797 -26.27 -9.58 -9.72
C PHE A 797 -27.01 -10.63 -8.87
N PRO A 798 -28.11 -10.28 -8.18
CA PRO A 798 -28.89 -11.22 -7.37
C PRO A 798 -29.37 -12.46 -8.15
N GLU A 799 -29.69 -12.27 -9.43
CA GLU A 799 -30.20 -13.30 -10.34
C GLU A 799 -29.32 -13.38 -11.60
N VAL A 800 -29.15 -14.59 -12.14
CA VAL A 800 -28.40 -14.83 -13.39
C VAL A 800 -29.02 -14.08 -14.58
N GLN A 801 -30.34 -13.93 -14.60
CA GLN A 801 -31.07 -13.22 -15.65
C GLN A 801 -30.73 -11.72 -15.70
N LEU A 802 -30.27 -11.14 -14.57
CA LEU A 802 -29.77 -9.77 -14.51
C LEU A 802 -28.36 -9.66 -15.10
N LEU A 803 -27.50 -10.67 -14.88
CA LEU A 803 -26.23 -10.78 -15.60
C LEU A 803 -26.47 -10.93 -17.11
N GLU A 804 -27.37 -11.83 -17.53
CA GLU A 804 -27.73 -11.98 -18.96
C GLU A 804 -28.19 -10.67 -19.59
N LEU A 805 -29.02 -9.90 -18.88
CA LEU A 805 -29.46 -8.58 -19.32
C LEU A 805 -28.28 -7.62 -19.49
N PHE A 806 -27.32 -7.61 -18.55
CA PHE A 806 -26.11 -6.79 -18.66
C PHE A 806 -25.25 -7.21 -19.86
N LEU A 807 -24.93 -8.50 -20.01
CA LEU A 807 -24.11 -9.03 -21.10
C LEU A 807 -24.71 -8.77 -22.49
N GLN A 808 -26.04 -8.66 -22.59
CA GLN A 808 -26.77 -8.35 -23.83
C GLN A 808 -26.91 -6.85 -24.13
N LYS A 809 -26.66 -5.96 -23.16
CA LYS A 809 -26.96 -4.51 -23.28
C LYS A 809 -25.75 -3.60 -23.08
N SER A 810 -24.76 -4.04 -22.32
CA SER A 810 -23.59 -3.24 -21.99
C SER A 810 -22.63 -3.14 -23.16
N ALA A 811 -22.52 -1.94 -23.74
CA ALA A 811 -21.52 -1.66 -24.79
C ALA A 811 -20.09 -1.96 -24.29
N ALA A 812 -19.76 -1.53 -23.07
CA ALA A 812 -18.44 -1.76 -22.48
C ALA A 812 -18.06 -3.25 -22.34
N TRP A 813 -19.05 -4.15 -22.18
CA TRP A 813 -18.81 -5.59 -22.23
C TRP A 813 -18.70 -6.12 -23.67
N ILE A 814 -19.65 -5.74 -24.54
CA ILE A 814 -19.73 -6.23 -25.93
C ILE A 814 -18.50 -5.81 -26.75
N ASP A 815 -18.05 -4.57 -26.58
CA ASP A 815 -16.89 -3.98 -27.25
C ASP A 815 -15.56 -4.33 -26.55
N GLN A 816 -15.60 -5.16 -25.50
CA GLN A 816 -14.45 -5.62 -24.71
C GLN A 816 -13.61 -4.48 -24.09
N CYS A 817 -14.24 -3.37 -23.72
CA CYS A 817 -13.61 -2.24 -23.03
C CYS A 817 -13.35 -2.50 -21.54
N LEU A 818 -14.10 -3.41 -20.91
CA LEU A 818 -13.92 -3.79 -19.50
C LEU A 818 -12.64 -4.62 -19.31
N THR A 819 -11.55 -3.94 -18.97
CA THR A 819 -10.27 -4.56 -18.60
C THR A 819 -10.31 -5.15 -17.20
N GLU A 820 -11.10 -4.57 -16.30
CA GLU A 820 -11.25 -4.98 -14.91
C GLU A 820 -12.72 -5.18 -14.56
N TYR A 821 -13.03 -6.20 -13.76
CA TYR A 821 -14.37 -6.37 -13.21
C TYR A 821 -14.39 -7.31 -12.00
N ASN A 822 -15.36 -7.08 -11.12
CA ASN A 822 -15.71 -7.98 -10.04
C ASN A 822 -17.23 -8.23 -10.06
N PHE A 823 -17.62 -9.38 -10.60
CA PHE A 823 -19.03 -9.77 -10.68
C PHE A 823 -19.32 -10.82 -9.60
N VAL A 824 -20.25 -10.48 -8.72
CA VAL A 824 -20.84 -11.44 -7.77
C VAL A 824 -22.24 -11.78 -8.29
N VAL A 825 -22.56 -13.07 -8.42
CA VAL A 825 -23.79 -13.54 -9.08
C VAL A 825 -24.49 -14.59 -8.23
N GLY A 826 -25.80 -14.43 -8.02
CA GLY A 826 -26.64 -15.36 -7.26
C GLY A 826 -27.04 -14.85 -5.87
N HIS A 827 -27.86 -15.62 -5.17
CA HIS A 827 -28.42 -15.22 -3.88
C HIS A 827 -27.44 -15.45 -2.71
N ASP A 828 -27.55 -14.60 -1.69
CA ASP A 828 -26.73 -14.68 -0.47
C ASP A 828 -26.93 -15.98 0.31
N ILE A 829 -25.89 -16.37 1.03
CA ILE A 829 -25.90 -17.47 1.99
C ILE A 829 -25.61 -16.85 3.35
N LYS A 830 -26.63 -16.78 4.21
CA LYS A 830 -26.53 -16.14 5.52
C LYS A 830 -25.63 -16.96 6.46
N ARG A 831 -24.33 -16.66 6.44
CA ARG A 831 -23.32 -17.20 7.36
C ARG A 831 -22.95 -16.16 8.41
N ILE A 832 -22.59 -16.62 9.61
CA ILE A 832 -22.08 -15.75 10.70
C ILE A 832 -20.59 -15.44 10.49
N VAL A 833 -19.84 -16.38 9.90
CA VAL A 833 -18.41 -16.28 9.59
C VAL A 833 -18.17 -16.89 8.20
N SER A 834 -17.21 -16.38 7.42
CA SER A 834 -16.79 -17.05 6.18
C SER A 834 -16.08 -18.37 6.50
N ARG A 835 -16.32 -19.39 5.68
CA ARG A 835 -15.62 -20.67 5.74
C ARG A 835 -14.34 -20.72 4.90
N VAL A 836 -14.01 -19.64 4.21
CA VAL A 836 -12.74 -19.48 3.50
C VAL A 836 -11.85 -18.54 4.33
N PRO A 837 -10.59 -18.90 4.62
CA PRO A 837 -9.70 -18.04 5.41
C PRO A 837 -9.51 -16.66 4.76
N GLN A 838 -9.43 -15.62 5.59
CA GLN A 838 -9.47 -14.23 5.12
C GLN A 838 -8.33 -13.90 4.13
N TYR A 839 -7.15 -14.50 4.26
CA TYR A 839 -6.04 -14.31 3.33
C TYR A 839 -6.32 -14.86 1.92
N VAL A 840 -7.08 -15.96 1.81
CA VAL A 840 -7.50 -16.54 0.52
C VAL A 840 -8.53 -15.63 -0.16
N GLU A 841 -9.48 -15.08 0.61
CA GLU A 841 -10.43 -14.08 0.09
C GLU A 841 -9.70 -12.78 -0.33
N LEU A 842 -8.70 -12.31 0.44
CA LEU A 842 -7.87 -11.15 0.10
C LEU A 842 -7.04 -11.34 -1.17
N ASP A 843 -6.53 -12.55 -1.44
CA ASP A 843 -5.82 -12.85 -2.69
C ASP A 843 -6.75 -12.85 -3.90
N TYR A 844 -7.92 -13.48 -3.78
CA TYR A 844 -8.98 -13.36 -4.78
C TYR A 844 -9.31 -11.88 -5.02
N ASP A 845 -9.44 -11.10 -3.94
CA ASP A 845 -9.83 -9.69 -3.98
C ASP A 845 -8.76 -8.70 -4.49
N ARG A 846 -7.61 -9.20 -4.94
CA ARG A 846 -6.55 -8.41 -5.61
C ARG A 846 -6.51 -8.61 -7.14
N THR A 847 -7.24 -9.57 -7.69
CA THR A 847 -7.19 -9.90 -9.12
C THR A 847 -8.03 -8.96 -10.01
N SER A 848 -7.67 -8.76 -11.28
CA SER A 848 -8.37 -7.78 -12.15
C SER A 848 -9.73 -8.25 -12.67
N GLN A 849 -9.91 -9.56 -12.93
CA GLN A 849 -11.09 -10.10 -13.63
C GLN A 849 -11.69 -11.26 -12.82
N ARG A 850 -12.72 -10.93 -12.02
CA ARG A 850 -13.31 -11.76 -10.97
C ARG A 850 -14.75 -12.16 -11.27
N LEU A 851 -15.07 -13.42 -10.99
CA LEU A 851 -16.44 -13.93 -10.96
C LEU A 851 -16.65 -14.80 -9.71
N ARG A 852 -17.54 -14.36 -8.81
CA ARG A 852 -18.05 -15.18 -7.70
C ARG A 852 -19.46 -15.65 -8.04
N PHE A 853 -19.68 -16.96 -8.11
CA PHE A 853 -20.99 -17.55 -8.36
C PHE A 853 -21.47 -18.26 -7.09
N VAL A 854 -22.56 -17.74 -6.52
CA VAL A 854 -23.06 -18.06 -5.18
C VAL A 854 -24.43 -18.74 -5.30
N ASN A 855 -24.64 -19.83 -4.54
CA ASN A 855 -25.92 -20.54 -4.46
C ASN A 855 -26.49 -20.92 -5.85
N GLY A 856 -25.61 -21.42 -6.72
CA GLY A 856 -25.96 -21.81 -8.08
C GLY A 856 -26.66 -23.17 -8.12
N GLU A 857 -27.85 -23.25 -8.73
CA GLU A 857 -28.48 -24.55 -9.03
C GLU A 857 -27.83 -25.17 -10.28
N LYS A 858 -27.84 -24.44 -11.40
CA LYS A 858 -27.36 -24.92 -12.71
C LYS A 858 -26.25 -24.04 -13.26
N ILE A 859 -25.43 -24.58 -14.16
CA ILE A 859 -24.42 -23.85 -14.92
C ILE A 859 -25.09 -23.11 -16.09
N PRO A 860 -25.20 -21.77 -16.06
CA PRO A 860 -25.85 -20.99 -17.11
C PRO A 860 -24.83 -20.46 -18.12
N ASP A 861 -25.23 -20.33 -19.40
CA ASP A 861 -24.41 -19.76 -20.47
C ASP A 861 -23.77 -18.40 -20.12
N ALA A 862 -24.46 -17.60 -19.30
CA ALA A 862 -23.96 -16.30 -18.84
C ALA A 862 -22.70 -16.41 -17.98
N ILE A 863 -22.67 -17.34 -17.02
CA ILE A 863 -21.51 -17.60 -16.16
C ILE A 863 -20.35 -18.10 -17.02
N VAL A 864 -20.62 -19.05 -17.92
CA VAL A 864 -19.61 -19.62 -18.83
C VAL A 864 -19.00 -18.56 -19.75
N LYS A 865 -19.81 -17.64 -20.30
CA LYS A 865 -19.35 -16.53 -21.14
C LYS A 865 -18.44 -15.55 -20.40
N VAL A 866 -18.71 -15.26 -19.12
CA VAL A 866 -17.86 -14.39 -18.30
C VAL A 866 -16.58 -15.13 -17.90
N LEU A 867 -16.70 -16.40 -17.51
CA LEU A 867 -15.59 -17.25 -17.06
C LEU A 867 -14.47 -17.35 -18.10
N ALA A 868 -14.82 -17.42 -19.40
CA ALA A 868 -13.87 -17.43 -20.52
C ALA A 868 -12.90 -16.22 -20.61
N TYR A 869 -13.15 -15.17 -19.82
CA TYR A 869 -12.30 -13.98 -19.71
C TYR A 869 -11.76 -13.76 -18.28
N CYS A 870 -12.18 -14.55 -17.29
CA CYS A 870 -11.76 -14.36 -15.90
C CYS A 870 -10.30 -14.76 -15.64
N SER A 871 -9.68 -14.03 -14.71
CA SER A 871 -8.43 -14.42 -14.03
C SER A 871 -8.68 -15.13 -12.69
N ALA A 872 -9.85 -14.92 -12.08
CA ALA A 872 -10.23 -15.53 -10.82
C ALA A 872 -11.70 -15.98 -10.81
N PHE A 873 -11.95 -17.18 -10.28
CA PHE A 873 -13.28 -17.77 -10.16
C PHE A 873 -13.50 -18.31 -8.75
N TYR A 874 -14.61 -17.94 -8.13
CA TYR A 874 -15.02 -18.43 -6.82
C TYR A 874 -16.43 -19.03 -6.94
N VAL A 875 -16.53 -20.35 -6.82
CA VAL A 875 -17.80 -21.07 -6.69
C VAL A 875 -18.11 -21.27 -5.22
N ASP A 876 -19.27 -20.80 -4.78
CA ASP A 876 -19.71 -20.86 -3.38
C ASP A 876 -21.11 -21.50 -3.30
N HIS A 877 -21.23 -22.63 -2.60
CA HIS A 877 -22.49 -23.33 -2.34
C HIS A 877 -23.30 -23.69 -3.59
N HIS A 878 -22.64 -24.18 -4.64
CA HIS A 878 -23.33 -24.65 -5.84
C HIS A 878 -23.98 -26.03 -5.59
N LEU A 879 -25.28 -26.15 -5.90
CA LEU A 879 -26.14 -27.24 -5.45
C LEU A 879 -26.21 -28.45 -6.40
N ASP A 880 -26.18 -28.29 -7.74
CA ASP A 880 -26.28 -29.44 -8.66
C ASP A 880 -24.95 -29.85 -9.35
N VAL A 881 -23.83 -29.14 -9.11
CA VAL A 881 -22.59 -29.39 -9.87
C VAL A 881 -21.82 -30.58 -9.32
N ILE A 882 -21.79 -31.66 -10.11
CA ILE A 882 -21.06 -32.90 -9.76
C ILE A 882 -19.54 -32.73 -9.94
N SER A 883 -19.11 -31.90 -10.91
CA SER A 883 -17.69 -31.62 -11.12
C SER A 883 -17.43 -30.22 -11.69
N ILE A 884 -16.34 -29.59 -11.24
CA ILE A 884 -15.95 -28.24 -11.66
C ILE A 884 -15.61 -28.21 -13.15
N SER A 885 -15.11 -29.31 -13.73
CA SER A 885 -14.90 -29.43 -15.18
C SER A 885 -16.15 -29.17 -16.02
N LYS A 886 -17.37 -29.31 -15.47
CA LYS A 886 -18.63 -29.05 -16.18
C LYS A 886 -18.86 -27.57 -16.53
N PHE A 887 -18.11 -26.63 -15.93
CA PHE A 887 -18.07 -25.22 -16.37
C PHE A 887 -17.33 -25.03 -17.72
N GLY A 888 -16.72 -26.10 -18.26
CA GLY A 888 -16.02 -26.13 -19.53
C GLY A 888 -14.56 -25.71 -19.39
N ILE A 889 -13.65 -26.68 -19.54
CA ILE A 889 -12.21 -26.51 -19.30
C ILE A 889 -11.59 -25.39 -20.16
N ALA A 890 -11.94 -25.32 -21.44
CA ALA A 890 -11.48 -24.26 -22.34
C ALA A 890 -11.78 -22.84 -21.81
N ASN A 891 -12.86 -22.65 -21.05
CA ASN A 891 -13.23 -21.36 -20.46
C ASN A 891 -12.37 -21.02 -19.22
N MET A 892 -11.76 -22.01 -18.59
CA MET A 892 -11.00 -21.86 -17.35
C MET A 892 -9.49 -21.72 -17.56
N ASN A 893 -9.01 -21.82 -18.80
CA ASN A 893 -7.58 -21.84 -19.10
C ASN A 893 -6.84 -20.51 -18.85
N LYS A 894 -7.56 -19.39 -18.61
CA LYS A 894 -7.00 -18.10 -18.18
C LYS A 894 -7.00 -17.89 -16.66
N LEU A 895 -7.63 -18.78 -15.89
CA LEU A 895 -7.69 -18.63 -14.45
C LEU A 895 -6.30 -18.76 -13.83
N LYS A 896 -6.00 -17.83 -12.93
CA LYS A 896 -4.87 -17.84 -11.99
C LYS A 896 -5.31 -18.28 -10.59
N HIS A 897 -6.54 -17.95 -10.17
CA HIS A 897 -7.06 -18.32 -8.86
C HIS A 897 -8.42 -19.02 -9.01
N CYS A 898 -8.57 -20.17 -8.37
CA CYS A 898 -9.83 -20.89 -8.28
C CYS A 898 -10.13 -21.20 -6.80
N ILE A 899 -11.31 -20.82 -6.34
CA ILE A 899 -11.83 -21.13 -5.01
C ILE A 899 -13.14 -21.89 -5.19
N VAL A 900 -13.27 -23.04 -4.53
CA VAL A 900 -14.50 -23.83 -4.50
C VAL A 900 -14.84 -24.09 -3.04
N SER A 901 -15.95 -23.52 -2.57
CA SER A 901 -16.39 -23.62 -1.17
C SER A 901 -17.80 -24.18 -1.04
N GLU A 902 -18.00 -25.05 -0.05
CA GLU A 902 -19.31 -25.53 0.42
C GLU A 902 -20.26 -26.09 -0.67
N CYS A 903 -19.74 -26.62 -1.78
CA CYS A 903 -20.55 -27.19 -2.87
C CYS A 903 -20.88 -28.67 -2.56
N PRO A 904 -22.08 -29.01 -2.04
CA PRO A 904 -22.33 -30.32 -1.44
C PRO A 904 -22.40 -31.47 -2.44
N THR A 905 -22.58 -31.22 -3.74
CA THR A 905 -22.67 -32.27 -4.77
C THR A 905 -21.38 -32.53 -5.54
N VAL A 906 -20.34 -31.71 -5.34
CA VAL A 906 -19.05 -31.87 -6.01
C VAL A 906 -18.41 -33.17 -5.55
N LYS A 907 -18.26 -34.11 -6.49
CA LYS A 907 -17.53 -35.37 -6.33
C LYS A 907 -16.11 -35.30 -6.83
N ALA A 908 -15.85 -34.46 -7.83
CA ALA A 908 -14.53 -34.34 -8.45
C ALA A 908 -14.25 -32.93 -8.96
N VAL A 909 -13.01 -32.43 -8.83
CA VAL A 909 -12.63 -31.19 -9.52
C VAL A 909 -12.57 -31.44 -11.04
N LEU A 910 -11.99 -32.57 -11.44
CA LEU A 910 -11.83 -33.03 -12.82
C LEU A 910 -12.36 -34.46 -13.01
N ASP A 911 -13.46 -34.59 -13.78
CA ASP A 911 -14.27 -35.81 -13.99
C ASP A 911 -14.26 -36.35 -15.45
N ASP A 912 -13.43 -35.79 -16.34
CA ASP A 912 -13.33 -36.33 -17.72
C ASP A 912 -12.31 -37.46 -17.80
N ARG A 913 -12.54 -38.44 -18.69
CA ARG A 913 -11.73 -39.67 -18.77
C ARG A 913 -10.42 -39.50 -19.54
N GLU A 914 -10.45 -38.66 -20.58
CA GLU A 914 -9.31 -38.32 -21.42
C GLU A 914 -9.41 -36.84 -21.81
N PHE A 915 -8.47 -36.00 -21.37
CA PHE A 915 -8.41 -34.60 -21.81
C PHE A 915 -7.65 -34.50 -23.13
N THR A 916 -8.27 -33.88 -24.14
CA THR A 916 -7.64 -33.57 -25.42
C THR A 916 -6.96 -32.19 -25.44
N GLU A 917 -7.30 -31.32 -24.49
CA GLU A 917 -6.78 -29.97 -24.33
C GLU A 917 -6.08 -29.81 -22.97
N VAL A 918 -5.09 -28.92 -22.90
CA VAL A 918 -4.37 -28.60 -21.67
C VAL A 918 -5.32 -28.00 -20.63
N VAL A 919 -5.25 -28.51 -19.39
CA VAL A 919 -6.15 -28.16 -18.30
C VAL A 919 -5.46 -27.20 -17.33
N PHE A 920 -6.07 -26.04 -17.05
CA PHE A 920 -5.56 -25.07 -16.07
C PHE A 920 -4.07 -24.64 -16.27
N PRO A 921 -3.61 -24.31 -17.50
CA PRO A 921 -2.19 -23.98 -17.77
C PRO A 921 -1.69 -22.73 -17.05
N CYS A 922 -2.57 -21.82 -16.66
CA CYS A 922 -2.24 -20.55 -15.98
C CYS A 922 -2.63 -20.51 -14.50
N LEU A 923 -3.16 -21.60 -13.94
CA LEU A 923 -3.67 -21.63 -12.57
C LEU A 923 -2.51 -21.63 -11.58
N GLU A 924 -2.49 -20.64 -10.68
CA GLU A 924 -1.47 -20.42 -9.67
C GLU A 924 -1.96 -20.89 -8.29
N HIS A 925 -3.22 -20.64 -7.93
CA HIS A 925 -3.83 -21.00 -6.64
C HIS A 925 -5.10 -21.84 -6.85
N LEU A 926 -5.17 -23.03 -6.24
CA LEU A 926 -6.38 -23.86 -6.17
C LEU A 926 -6.77 -24.10 -4.70
N ASN A 927 -7.96 -23.64 -4.32
CA ASN A 927 -8.46 -23.71 -2.94
C ASN A 927 -9.81 -24.46 -2.89
N LEU A 928 -9.88 -25.53 -2.10
CA LEU A 928 -11.03 -26.42 -1.97
C LEU A 928 -11.45 -26.47 -0.51
N HIS A 929 -12.63 -25.94 -0.17
CA HIS A 929 -13.09 -25.80 1.23
C HIS A 929 -14.47 -26.44 1.44
N TYR A 930 -14.63 -27.25 2.48
CA TYR A 930 -15.91 -27.84 2.91
C TYR A 930 -16.64 -28.64 1.81
N LEU A 931 -15.90 -29.38 0.98
CA LEU A 931 -16.46 -30.19 -0.11
C LEU A 931 -16.80 -31.60 0.38
N TRP A 932 -17.91 -31.72 1.10
CA TRP A 932 -18.31 -32.93 1.84
C TRP A 932 -18.48 -34.22 1.01
N ASN A 933 -18.65 -34.12 -0.30
CA ASN A 933 -18.77 -35.27 -1.21
C ASN A 933 -17.58 -35.43 -2.17
N LEU A 934 -16.50 -34.66 -2.01
CA LEU A 934 -15.31 -34.75 -2.87
C LEU A 934 -14.64 -36.12 -2.67
N GLU A 935 -14.58 -36.92 -3.73
CA GLU A 935 -14.01 -38.26 -3.77
C GLU A 935 -12.56 -38.25 -4.31
N TYR A 936 -12.26 -37.35 -5.25
CA TYR A 936 -10.93 -37.18 -5.85
C TYR A 936 -10.77 -35.79 -6.50
N ILE A 937 -9.54 -35.28 -6.62
CA ILE A 937 -9.27 -34.04 -7.37
C ILE A 937 -9.26 -34.31 -8.88
N CYS A 938 -8.48 -35.29 -9.33
CA CYS A 938 -8.41 -35.74 -10.72
C CYS A 938 -8.08 -37.24 -10.76
N ASP A 939 -8.85 -38.04 -11.51
CA ASP A 939 -8.64 -39.48 -11.62
C ASP A 939 -7.96 -39.91 -12.94
N SER A 940 -7.92 -39.01 -13.94
CA SER A 940 -7.49 -39.28 -15.32
C SER A 940 -6.10 -38.71 -15.68
N LEU A 941 -5.59 -39.15 -16.82
CA LEU A 941 -4.31 -38.70 -17.39
C LEU A 941 -4.40 -37.25 -17.88
N LEU A 942 -3.53 -36.38 -17.37
CA LEU A 942 -3.45 -34.98 -17.76
C LEU A 942 -2.48 -34.78 -18.95
N PRO A 943 -2.80 -33.89 -19.91
CA PRO A 943 -1.87 -33.49 -20.97
C PRO A 943 -0.70 -32.65 -20.42
N GLU A 944 0.45 -32.75 -21.10
CA GLU A 944 1.63 -31.95 -20.79
C GLU A 944 1.32 -30.44 -20.79
N GLY A 945 1.83 -29.73 -19.78
CA GLY A 945 1.54 -28.31 -19.56
C GLY A 945 0.29 -28.03 -18.71
N SER A 946 -0.50 -29.04 -18.34
CA SER A 946 -1.61 -28.86 -17.38
C SER A 946 -1.06 -28.44 -16.02
N PHE A 947 -1.74 -27.57 -15.27
CA PHE A 947 -1.29 -27.05 -13.95
C PHE A 947 0.15 -26.49 -13.88
N ALA A 948 0.80 -26.18 -15.00
CA ALA A 948 2.24 -25.84 -15.06
C ALA A 948 2.65 -24.53 -14.33
N MET A 949 1.67 -23.78 -13.81
CA MET A 949 1.87 -22.57 -13.01
C MET A 949 1.39 -22.71 -11.57
N LEU A 950 0.90 -23.87 -11.13
CA LEU A 950 0.30 -24.05 -9.81
C LEU A 950 1.37 -23.91 -8.72
N ARG A 951 1.18 -22.92 -7.84
CA ARG A 951 2.04 -22.58 -6.70
C ARG A 951 1.45 -23.00 -5.37
N ILE A 952 0.13 -22.95 -5.21
CA ILE A 952 -0.58 -23.26 -3.96
C ILE A 952 -1.74 -24.21 -4.23
N LEU A 953 -1.80 -25.31 -3.48
CA LEU A 953 -2.95 -26.20 -3.38
C LEU A 953 -3.40 -26.29 -1.91
N TYR A 954 -4.61 -25.86 -1.62
CA TYR A 954 -5.22 -25.96 -0.30
C TYR A 954 -6.48 -26.81 -0.36
N VAL A 955 -6.54 -27.85 0.46
CA VAL A 955 -7.72 -28.70 0.70
C VAL A 955 -8.10 -28.62 2.18
N HIS A 956 -9.31 -28.18 2.47
CA HIS A 956 -9.82 -28.00 3.83
C HIS A 956 -11.21 -28.64 3.98
N ALA A 957 -11.46 -29.35 5.08
CA ALA A 957 -12.77 -29.91 5.46
C ALA A 957 -13.43 -30.77 4.35
N CYS A 958 -12.65 -31.64 3.71
CA CYS A 958 -13.08 -32.52 2.61
C CYS A 958 -13.10 -34.01 3.06
N PRO A 959 -14.07 -34.42 3.91
CA PRO A 959 -14.01 -35.65 4.69
C PRO A 959 -13.99 -36.97 3.89
N LYS A 960 -14.49 -37.00 2.63
CA LYS A 960 -14.52 -38.21 1.78
C LYS A 960 -13.33 -38.35 0.84
N LEU A 961 -12.42 -37.38 0.84
CA LEU A 961 -11.22 -37.44 0.01
C LEU A 961 -10.26 -38.46 0.64
N LYS A 962 -9.86 -39.48 -0.11
CA LYS A 962 -8.96 -40.54 0.39
C LYS A 962 -7.48 -40.27 0.13
N TYR A 963 -7.20 -39.48 -0.91
CA TYR A 963 -5.88 -39.05 -1.32
C TYR A 963 -5.98 -37.73 -2.07
N VAL A 964 -4.93 -36.91 -2.01
CA VAL A 964 -4.96 -35.57 -2.63
C VAL A 964 -4.59 -35.65 -4.11
N LEU A 965 -3.47 -36.30 -4.43
CA LEU A 965 -2.94 -36.40 -5.80
C LEU A 965 -2.53 -37.84 -6.15
N LYS A 966 -2.43 -38.15 -7.44
CA LYS A 966 -1.78 -39.37 -7.94
C LYS A 966 -0.31 -39.14 -8.25
N SER A 967 0.51 -40.18 -8.18
CA SER A 967 1.95 -40.08 -8.47
C SER A 967 2.25 -39.62 -9.90
N SER A 968 1.41 -40.01 -10.85
CA SER A 968 1.45 -39.55 -12.25
C SER A 968 1.20 -38.06 -12.43
N MET A 969 0.59 -37.37 -11.45
CA MET A 969 0.29 -35.94 -11.55
C MET A 969 1.47 -35.05 -11.16
N LEU A 970 2.46 -35.58 -10.41
CA LEU A 970 3.59 -34.81 -9.89
C LEU A 970 4.42 -34.13 -10.98
N CYS A 971 4.54 -34.73 -12.17
CA CYS A 971 5.30 -34.17 -13.28
C CYS A 971 4.67 -32.88 -13.87
N PHE A 972 3.41 -32.58 -13.55
CA PHE A 972 2.71 -31.38 -13.98
C PHE A 972 2.81 -30.22 -12.96
N PHE A 973 3.22 -30.52 -11.72
CA PHE A 973 3.30 -29.56 -10.61
C PHE A 973 4.72 -29.03 -10.37
N SER A 974 5.43 -28.68 -11.45
CA SER A 974 6.85 -28.26 -11.39
C SER A 974 7.12 -26.95 -10.63
N LYS A 975 6.06 -26.18 -10.29
CA LYS A 975 6.13 -24.91 -9.56
C LYS A 975 5.37 -24.91 -8.23
N LEU A 976 4.93 -26.06 -7.75
CA LEU A 976 4.11 -26.16 -6.55
C LEU A 976 4.97 -25.86 -5.31
N GLU A 977 4.76 -24.69 -4.72
CA GLU A 977 5.50 -24.18 -3.57
C GLU A 977 4.86 -24.62 -2.25
N GLU A 978 3.52 -24.58 -2.15
CA GLU A 978 2.81 -24.88 -0.90
C GLU A 978 1.66 -25.89 -1.10
N LEU A 979 1.62 -26.91 -0.24
CA LEU A 979 0.53 -27.87 -0.12
C LEU A 979 -0.02 -27.85 1.31
N ILE A 980 -1.29 -27.49 1.44
CA ILE A 980 -2.00 -27.39 2.73
C ILE A 980 -3.18 -28.36 2.70
N VAL A 981 -3.24 -29.25 3.70
CA VAL A 981 -4.30 -30.25 3.85
C VAL A 981 -4.77 -30.25 5.30
N ASP A 982 -6.06 -29.95 5.50
CA ASP A 982 -6.62 -29.64 6.82
C ASP A 982 -8.05 -30.19 6.99
N ASP A 983 -8.40 -30.65 8.19
CA ASP A 983 -9.70 -31.25 8.57
C ASP A 983 -10.24 -32.31 7.58
N CYS A 984 -9.37 -33.15 7.03
CA CYS A 984 -9.74 -34.17 6.03
C CYS A 984 -9.64 -35.59 6.60
N THR A 985 -10.77 -36.09 7.13
CA THR A 985 -10.82 -37.27 8.00
C THR A 985 -10.52 -38.63 7.36
N GLU A 986 -10.83 -38.86 6.08
CA GLU A 986 -10.58 -40.14 5.38
C GLU A 986 -9.27 -40.17 4.56
N ILE A 987 -8.42 -39.15 4.62
CA ILE A 987 -7.15 -39.16 3.88
C ILE A 987 -6.19 -40.19 4.50
N GLU A 988 -6.04 -41.33 3.83
CA GLU A 988 -5.12 -42.41 4.20
C GLU A 988 -3.68 -42.09 3.74
N LYS A 989 -3.55 -41.45 2.57
CA LYS A 989 -2.27 -41.08 1.93
C LYS A 989 -2.37 -39.75 1.20
N ILE A 990 -1.34 -38.88 1.28
CA ILE A 990 -1.34 -37.61 0.52
C ILE A 990 -1.21 -37.89 -0.98
N ILE A 991 -0.33 -38.81 -1.38
CA ILE A 991 -0.23 -39.31 -2.76
C ILE A 991 -0.51 -40.80 -2.86
N LEU A 992 -1.37 -41.13 -3.83
CA LEU A 992 -1.62 -42.49 -4.29
C LEU A 992 -0.64 -42.84 -5.42
N ASP A 993 0.16 -43.88 -5.22
CA ASP A 993 1.04 -44.43 -6.24
C ASP A 993 0.24 -45.23 -7.28
N ASP A 994 0.25 -44.77 -8.53
CA ASP A 994 -0.58 -45.27 -9.64
C ASP A 994 0.24 -45.78 -10.84
N MET A 995 1.56 -45.55 -10.85
CA MET A 995 2.47 -45.95 -11.93
C MET A 995 3.74 -46.61 -11.39
N THR A 996 4.31 -47.56 -12.14
CA THR A 996 5.57 -48.25 -11.83
C THR A 996 6.82 -47.58 -12.44
N THR A 997 6.65 -46.43 -13.09
CA THR A 997 7.73 -45.72 -13.82
C THR A 997 8.70 -45.01 -12.89
N ASP A 998 9.97 -44.98 -13.33
CA ASP A 998 11.08 -44.38 -12.62
C ASP A 998 10.95 -42.85 -12.55
N LEU A 999 10.67 -42.33 -11.35
CA LEU A 999 10.50 -40.90 -11.06
C LEU A 999 11.84 -40.19 -10.77
N SER A 1000 12.96 -40.76 -11.20
CA SER A 1000 14.32 -40.23 -11.03
C SER A 1000 14.49 -38.79 -11.55
N HIS A 1001 13.65 -38.37 -12.49
CA HIS A 1001 13.60 -37.00 -13.03
C HIS A 1001 12.79 -35.98 -12.19
N MET A 1002 12.09 -36.38 -11.12
CA MET A 1002 11.37 -35.47 -10.21
C MET A 1002 12.29 -34.75 -9.19
N SER A 1003 13.61 -34.75 -9.43
CA SER A 1003 14.61 -34.23 -8.49
C SER A 1003 14.64 -32.69 -8.38
N ASP A 1004 13.92 -31.99 -9.26
CA ASP A 1004 14.05 -30.54 -9.48
C ASP A 1004 12.80 -29.73 -9.05
N SER A 1005 11.79 -30.36 -8.42
CA SER A 1005 10.57 -29.65 -7.95
C SER A 1005 10.81 -28.90 -6.63
N SER A 1006 10.66 -27.57 -6.65
CA SER A 1006 10.95 -26.67 -5.52
C SER A 1006 9.78 -26.50 -4.53
N PHE A 1007 9.37 -27.59 -3.90
CA PHE A 1007 8.38 -27.52 -2.82
C PHE A 1007 8.97 -26.78 -1.60
N LYS A 1008 8.21 -25.82 -1.06
CA LYS A 1008 8.63 -25.01 0.09
C LYS A 1008 7.91 -25.43 1.37
N ARG A 1009 6.58 -25.53 1.34
CA ARG A 1009 5.76 -25.77 2.55
C ARG A 1009 4.83 -26.97 2.40
N LEU A 1010 4.81 -27.81 3.42
CA LEU A 1010 3.78 -28.82 3.65
C LEU A 1010 3.08 -28.56 4.98
N THR A 1011 1.76 -28.44 4.98
CA THR A 1011 0.95 -28.34 6.19
C THR A 1011 -0.08 -29.45 6.21
N LEU A 1012 -0.08 -30.28 7.26
CA LEU A 1012 -0.93 -31.45 7.45
C LEU A 1012 -1.59 -31.41 8.84
N HIS A 1013 -2.81 -30.89 8.90
CA HIS A 1013 -3.52 -30.64 10.17
C HIS A 1013 -4.82 -31.45 10.24
N TYR A 1014 -5.14 -31.99 11.42
CA TYR A 1014 -6.39 -32.72 11.69
C TYR A 1014 -6.68 -33.88 10.72
N LEU A 1015 -5.66 -34.70 10.43
CA LEU A 1015 -5.75 -35.86 9.51
C LEU A 1015 -5.67 -37.20 10.27
N PRO A 1016 -6.75 -37.67 10.93
CA PRO A 1016 -6.72 -38.86 11.79
C PRO A 1016 -6.46 -40.17 11.04
N ALA A 1017 -6.86 -40.31 9.77
CA ALA A 1017 -6.62 -41.53 8.98
C ALA A 1017 -5.24 -41.60 8.31
N LEU A 1018 -4.44 -40.52 8.33
CA LEU A 1018 -3.20 -40.44 7.57
C LEU A 1018 -2.16 -41.42 8.12
N GLU A 1019 -1.71 -42.38 7.30
CA GLU A 1019 -0.66 -43.33 7.68
C GLU A 1019 0.73 -42.93 7.14
N THR A 1020 0.77 -42.44 5.91
CA THR A 1020 2.00 -42.07 5.18
C THR A 1020 1.71 -41.00 4.13
N ILE A 1021 2.70 -40.16 3.83
CA ILE A 1021 2.60 -39.22 2.71
C ILE A 1021 2.58 -39.96 1.36
N ARG A 1022 3.43 -41.01 1.21
CA ARG A 1022 3.63 -41.80 -0.02
C ARG A 1022 4.39 -43.11 0.24
N GLU A 1023 4.31 -44.10 -0.66
CA GLU A 1023 5.19 -45.27 -0.68
C GLU A 1023 6.45 -45.03 -1.55
N GLY A 1024 7.44 -44.32 -1.04
CA GLY A 1024 8.70 -44.14 -1.77
C GLY A 1024 9.58 -43.00 -1.27
N VAL A 1025 10.34 -42.40 -2.19
CA VAL A 1025 11.01 -41.10 -2.01
C VAL A 1025 10.03 -40.00 -2.41
N TRP A 1026 9.98 -38.94 -1.60
CA TRP A 1026 9.15 -37.76 -1.79
C TRP A 1026 10.03 -36.54 -2.11
N PRO A 1027 9.56 -35.54 -2.89
CA PRO A 1027 10.29 -34.28 -3.12
C PRO A 1027 10.72 -33.55 -1.84
N SER A 1028 11.83 -32.84 -1.87
CA SER A 1028 12.32 -32.06 -0.71
C SER A 1028 11.42 -30.86 -0.40
N PHE A 1029 11.11 -30.63 0.88
CA PHE A 1029 10.48 -29.40 1.40
C PHE A 1029 11.48 -28.55 2.19
N GLU A 1030 11.18 -27.24 2.30
CA GLU A 1030 11.84 -26.33 3.27
C GLU A 1030 11.17 -26.36 4.64
N TYR A 1031 9.84 -26.45 4.72
CA TYR A 1031 9.07 -26.42 5.96
C TYR A 1031 7.97 -27.49 5.97
N ILE A 1032 7.83 -28.17 7.11
CA ILE A 1032 6.77 -29.16 7.35
C ILE A 1032 6.05 -28.81 8.65
N SER A 1033 4.72 -28.75 8.65
CA SER A 1033 3.88 -28.56 9.84
C SER A 1033 2.88 -29.72 9.96
N VAL A 1034 2.84 -30.38 11.11
CA VAL A 1034 1.95 -31.54 11.39
C VAL A 1034 1.26 -31.39 12.74
N CYS A 1035 -0.07 -31.42 12.75
CA CYS A 1035 -0.87 -31.31 13.97
C CYS A 1035 -2.05 -32.30 13.92
N ASN A 1036 -2.35 -32.96 15.04
CA ASN A 1036 -3.46 -33.87 15.24
C ASN A 1036 -3.58 -34.95 14.13
N CYS A 1037 -2.44 -35.59 13.83
CA CYS A 1037 -2.32 -36.68 12.85
C CYS A 1037 -1.86 -38.00 13.53
N PRO A 1038 -2.67 -38.61 14.43
CA PRO A 1038 -2.22 -39.68 15.34
C PRO A 1038 -1.73 -40.99 14.68
N ASN A 1039 -2.15 -41.29 13.46
CA ASN A 1039 -1.68 -42.46 12.71
C ASN A 1039 -0.43 -42.19 11.86
N PHE A 1040 -0.06 -40.91 11.68
CA PHE A 1040 1.01 -40.51 10.78
C PHE A 1040 2.39 -40.65 11.42
N LYS A 1041 2.90 -41.89 11.45
CA LYS A 1041 4.16 -42.24 12.12
C LYS A 1041 5.36 -42.31 11.19
N LYS A 1042 5.16 -42.17 9.88
CA LYS A 1042 6.20 -42.40 8.85
C LYS A 1042 6.37 -41.21 7.92
N ILE A 1043 7.22 -40.26 8.33
CA ILE A 1043 7.53 -39.05 7.56
C ILE A 1043 8.49 -39.30 6.37
N ASN A 1044 9.15 -40.47 6.31
CA ASN A 1044 9.94 -40.94 5.15
C ASN A 1044 11.13 -40.07 4.70
N LEU A 1045 11.56 -39.08 5.50
CA LEU A 1045 12.75 -38.23 5.27
C LEU A 1045 14.03 -39.06 4.99
N ASP A 1046 14.92 -38.49 4.18
CA ASP A 1046 16.15 -39.13 3.69
C ASP A 1046 17.41 -38.24 3.90
N SER A 1047 18.55 -38.67 3.36
CA SER A 1047 19.81 -37.93 3.46
C SER A 1047 19.86 -36.67 2.58
N LYS A 1048 19.04 -36.55 1.53
CA LYS A 1048 18.91 -35.32 0.73
C LYS A 1048 18.13 -34.24 1.49
N SER A 1049 17.12 -34.66 2.26
CA SER A 1049 16.27 -33.80 3.08
C SER A 1049 17.07 -32.91 4.05
N LYS A 1050 18.27 -33.34 4.44
CA LYS A 1050 19.21 -32.59 5.31
C LYS A 1050 19.66 -31.24 4.75
N HIS A 1051 19.67 -31.10 3.43
CA HIS A 1051 20.19 -29.90 2.74
C HIS A 1051 19.09 -28.93 2.31
N THR A 1052 17.82 -29.30 2.53
CA THR A 1052 16.66 -28.55 2.02
C THR A 1052 15.71 -28.14 3.15
N LEU A 1053 15.55 -28.98 4.17
CA LEU A 1053 14.61 -28.73 5.26
C LEU A 1053 15.17 -27.71 6.26
N LYS A 1054 14.47 -26.59 6.41
CA LYS A 1054 14.78 -25.45 7.28
C LYS A 1054 13.98 -25.43 8.58
N GLY A 1055 12.87 -26.18 8.68
CA GLY A 1055 12.10 -26.29 9.92
C GLY A 1055 11.00 -27.33 9.90
N ILE A 1056 10.72 -27.91 11.07
CA ILE A 1056 9.58 -28.81 11.31
C ILE A 1056 8.77 -28.24 12.48
N LYS A 1057 7.46 -28.18 12.32
CA LYS A 1057 6.50 -27.88 13.39
C LYS A 1057 5.64 -29.10 13.67
N GLY A 1058 5.43 -29.42 14.95
CA GLY A 1058 4.41 -30.39 15.33
C GLY A 1058 4.16 -30.55 16.82
N GLU A 1059 3.25 -31.45 17.15
CA GLU A 1059 3.02 -31.87 18.53
C GLU A 1059 4.18 -32.73 19.04
N LYS A 1060 4.53 -32.58 20.32
CA LYS A 1060 5.64 -33.34 20.91
C LYS A 1060 5.40 -34.84 20.91
N ASP A 1061 4.20 -35.27 21.30
CA ASP A 1061 3.83 -36.68 21.35
C ASP A 1061 3.86 -37.33 19.96
N TRP A 1062 3.54 -36.57 18.90
CA TRP A 1062 3.71 -37.01 17.52
C TRP A 1062 5.20 -37.18 17.18
N TRP A 1063 6.03 -36.16 17.42
CA TRP A 1063 7.47 -36.18 17.14
C TRP A 1063 8.19 -37.34 17.83
N ASP A 1064 7.92 -37.54 19.12
CA ASP A 1064 8.48 -38.63 19.92
C ASP A 1064 7.99 -40.03 19.47
N SER A 1065 6.91 -40.10 18.69
CA SER A 1065 6.33 -41.36 18.14
C SER A 1065 6.78 -41.73 16.72
N LEU A 1066 7.59 -40.90 16.05
CA LEU A 1066 8.00 -41.09 14.65
C LEU A 1066 8.91 -42.31 14.44
N GLU A 1067 8.58 -43.12 13.43
CA GLU A 1067 9.39 -44.25 12.95
C GLU A 1067 10.43 -43.78 11.92
N TRP A 1068 11.67 -43.61 12.36
CA TRP A 1068 12.78 -43.16 11.52
C TRP A 1068 13.47 -44.31 10.77
N LYS A 1069 13.65 -44.18 9.44
CA LYS A 1069 14.42 -45.15 8.60
C LYS A 1069 15.87 -45.29 9.05
N GLU A 1070 16.49 -44.18 9.43
CA GLU A 1070 17.84 -44.12 10.01
C GLU A 1070 17.78 -43.34 11.34
N PRO A 1071 18.14 -43.95 12.48
CA PRO A 1071 18.16 -43.25 13.79
C PRO A 1071 19.14 -42.07 13.88
N SER A 1072 20.01 -41.89 12.89
CA SER A 1072 20.90 -40.74 12.76
C SER A 1072 20.18 -39.48 12.24
N LEU A 1073 19.00 -39.63 11.63
CA LEU A 1073 18.20 -38.52 11.10
C LEU A 1073 17.41 -37.81 12.21
N SER A 1074 16.84 -38.54 13.16
CA SER A 1074 16.09 -37.94 14.27
C SER A 1074 16.93 -36.96 15.08
N VAL A 1075 18.19 -37.33 15.39
CA VAL A 1075 19.15 -36.46 16.09
C VAL A 1075 19.46 -35.20 15.29
N HIS A 1076 19.52 -35.28 13.96
CA HIS A 1076 19.88 -34.16 13.10
C HIS A 1076 18.71 -33.17 12.90
N PHE A 1077 17.48 -33.66 12.78
CA PHE A 1077 16.30 -32.81 12.62
C PHE A 1077 15.73 -32.29 13.95
N ASN A 1078 16.21 -32.78 15.10
CA ASN A 1078 15.76 -32.33 16.41
C ASN A 1078 16.03 -30.83 16.66
N ASP A 1079 17.14 -30.30 16.14
CA ASP A 1079 17.48 -28.86 16.25
C ASP A 1079 16.61 -27.97 15.34
N LEU A 1080 15.90 -28.58 14.38
CA LEU A 1080 14.96 -27.92 13.46
C LEU A 1080 13.49 -28.12 13.85
N PHE A 1081 13.22 -28.87 14.93
CA PHE A 1081 11.88 -29.13 15.42
C PHE A 1081 11.40 -28.06 16.40
N THR A 1082 10.18 -27.58 16.19
CA THR A 1082 9.50 -26.58 17.03
C THR A 1082 8.06 -27.03 17.33
N LEU A 1083 7.52 -26.59 18.46
CA LEU A 1083 6.13 -26.87 18.81
C LEU A 1083 5.19 -25.98 17.99
N VAL A 1084 4.04 -26.53 17.59
CA VAL A 1084 2.91 -25.76 17.02
C VAL A 1084 2.33 -24.82 18.08
N SER A 1085 2.11 -23.55 17.72
CA SER A 1085 1.42 -22.56 18.56
C SER A 1085 -0.05 -22.39 18.15
N GLU A 1086 -0.83 -21.65 18.94
CA GLU A 1086 -2.21 -21.26 18.55
C GLU A 1086 -2.24 -20.38 17.30
N ASP A 1087 -1.18 -19.60 17.02
CA ASP A 1087 -1.04 -18.81 15.77
C ASP A 1087 -0.68 -19.66 14.53
N ASP A 1088 -0.34 -20.94 14.72
CA ASP A 1088 -0.02 -21.89 13.63
C ASP A 1088 -1.23 -22.74 13.20
N ILE A 1089 -2.39 -22.59 13.86
CA ILE A 1089 -3.63 -23.37 13.70
C ILE A 1089 -4.76 -22.45 13.21
#